data_AF-A0A7C8MZC2-F1
#
_entry.id   AF-A0A7C8MZC2-F1
#
_cell.length_a   1.000
_cell.length_b   1.000
_cell.length_c   1.000
_cell.angle_alpha   90.00
_cell.angle_beta   90.00
_cell.angle_gamma   90.00
#
_symmetry.space_group_name_H-M   'P 1'
#
loop_
_entity.id
_entity.type
_entity.pdbx_description
1 polymer ?
#
loop_
_entity_poly.entity_id
_entity_poly.type
_entity_poly.pdbx_seq_one_letter_code
_entity_poly.pdbx_strand_id
1 'polypeptide(L)'
;MLPYLCLFITAVPLALGASWIAPGAVWYDTDGKKINAHGGGVVQRGSTFYWVGHSAENQTPMMYSSTDLVNWQNLGAQSTVSAMWRPKFAKPNGSFWLFGQQDRYSLSLKSSQLTGGYAQSAKVYLPPSSYSYSDTGMFHDPVSDTWYLLTSADHNIVQINKINSDGTLGDRASSLAAGAYEAPGLFYADGVYFLICSGKTGWRANPNKVFWSTSLAGPWTGGTDIAPSGENTYGSQNTFELTVSGSQKTTYIYMGDAWDSRGGVSSNYVWLPMKVDTSGKTVTLEYHAMWAVNVQTGAVSSAKAAKRYEANHVLSKRTATGGSNEITFRNITGTGAMQWLAFDYTVNSQNAGEAYIKVNNEPPVNISSLNSRAGYHNLVPVQLKLEAGDDNTITFGSMGQDAVTPGRLRTFPLTQSQLRAYTATSAIRQQAFHSQLENTPNADILLSSQKPIAPAIPQTLTEKIVQKYSVGLAPGKKVKAGDYVTLVMTLDHDVQNKSEANLKKYSLIEEFAGKHGVNFVALCGLFNQDEVLNHAIEFHGSEQTMASIPIDDRLSIANMTTEWGALSGLFPVDNMLISWYRARATMASVEDSPIQVRLNHKFIDELEANRLVADPGATYAKELYLNLSTRSFRDVKLTRLVSPFVAGPNSVKVATPLKNLESQDIPLNKAYLVSCTNSRASDIAAAARVFRQATKDSKPAQVAPGVKFYIAAASLPEQQIAEEAGDWQVLVDAGAEVLPAGCLGTGLLEPGEVGISASNRNFKGRMGSTAAKAYLASPEIVAASALQGKIAGPNWYQKPEGVEKVIIGEGSGDHVVDKARSIEDALDSIIGLADSMIATAEGASEQSSAAVAAEEETLTEVLPGFPEQIEGEIIFCDADNINTDGSSSLPSCRLFDSSCALKHAIGIYPGKYTYQDNVSLEDMARVCMENYDPEFRNIAKAGDILVTAYNFGCGSSREQAATSILAKQIPLVVAGSFGNIFSRNSINNALMGVEVPRLVQRLRETYKDDTEKPLTRRTGWKLLWDVRRSKVVITEKDGSSWEQKVGELPPNVQEIIAKGGLEKWVKSQITA
;
A
#
# COMPACT_ATOMS: atom_id res chain seq x y z
N MET A 1 52.02 -41.87 -58.63
CA MET A 1 51.31 -40.78 -59.34
C MET A 1 49.86 -40.76 -58.86
N LEU A 2 49.22 -39.58 -58.82
CA LEU A 2 47.76 -39.42 -58.77
C LEU A 2 47.18 -39.48 -60.20
N PRO A 3 45.87 -39.72 -60.44
CA PRO A 3 44.73 -38.81 -60.13
C PRO A 3 43.80 -39.37 -59.04
N TYR A 4 43.17 -38.59 -58.15
CA TYR A 4 42.19 -37.50 -58.36
C TYR A 4 40.86 -37.92 -59.01
N LEU A 5 39.81 -37.99 -58.19
CA LEU A 5 38.43 -37.71 -58.58
C LEU A 5 37.80 -36.84 -57.48
N CYS A 6 37.40 -35.62 -57.81
CA CYS A 6 36.84 -34.67 -56.84
C CYS A 6 35.34 -34.91 -56.63
N LEU A 7 34.91 -35.11 -55.39
CA LEU A 7 33.50 -34.98 -55.01
C LEU A 7 33.27 -33.56 -54.48
N PHE A 8 32.39 -32.80 -55.13
CA PHE A 8 31.94 -31.50 -54.61
C PHE A 8 31.03 -31.73 -53.41
N ILE A 9 31.59 -31.67 -52.20
CA ILE A 9 30.80 -31.45 -50.99
C ILE A 9 30.44 -29.96 -50.98
N THR A 10 29.26 -29.62 -51.51
CA THR A 10 28.64 -28.32 -51.25
C THR A 10 28.24 -28.28 -49.78
N ALA A 11 29.17 -27.81 -48.93
CA ALA A 11 28.91 -27.57 -47.53
C ALA A 11 27.88 -26.44 -47.38
N VAL A 12 26.60 -26.82 -47.35
CA VAL A 12 25.55 -25.95 -46.82
C VAL A 12 25.87 -25.77 -45.34
N PRO A 13 26.16 -24.55 -44.87
CA PRO A 13 26.33 -24.33 -43.43
C PRO A 13 24.95 -24.54 -42.78
N LEU A 14 24.82 -25.57 -41.93
CA LEU A 14 23.70 -25.65 -40.99
C LEU A 14 23.92 -24.60 -39.91
N ALA A 15 23.65 -23.33 -40.26
CA ALA A 15 23.28 -22.32 -39.31
C ALA A 15 21.97 -22.78 -38.66
N LEU A 16 22.09 -23.42 -37.50
CA LEU A 16 20.96 -23.87 -36.70
C LEU A 16 20.27 -22.65 -36.09
N GLY A 17 19.37 -22.09 -36.89
CA GLY A 17 18.58 -20.92 -36.56
C GLY A 17 17.83 -21.07 -35.24
N ALA A 18 17.60 -19.94 -34.56
CA ALA A 18 16.79 -19.93 -33.36
C ALA A 18 15.35 -20.35 -33.71
N SER A 19 14.72 -21.13 -32.83
CA SER A 19 13.33 -21.60 -32.99
C SER A 19 12.33 -20.83 -32.12
N TRP A 20 12.83 -19.86 -31.33
CA TRP A 20 12.08 -19.13 -30.30
C TRP A 20 12.63 -17.71 -30.16
N ILE A 21 11.72 -16.76 -29.95
CA ILE A 21 11.98 -15.44 -29.38
C ILE A 21 12.22 -15.62 -27.87
N ALA A 22 13.33 -15.08 -27.38
CA ALA A 22 13.65 -14.98 -25.95
C ALA A 22 13.77 -13.48 -25.57
N PRO A 23 12.84 -12.92 -24.77
CA PRO A 23 12.92 -11.52 -24.32
C PRO A 23 14.19 -11.26 -23.51
N GLY A 24 14.83 -10.10 -23.73
CA GLY A 24 16.02 -9.67 -22.99
C GLY A 24 17.35 -10.35 -23.38
N ALA A 25 17.28 -11.51 -24.04
CA ALA A 25 18.44 -12.26 -24.51
C ALA A 25 19.20 -11.53 -25.64
N VAL A 26 20.44 -11.95 -25.90
CA VAL A 26 21.20 -11.50 -27.07
C VAL A 26 20.68 -12.22 -28.31
N TRP A 27 20.24 -11.46 -29.33
CA TRP A 27 19.81 -12.02 -30.60
C TRP A 27 20.94 -11.97 -31.62
N TYR A 28 21.06 -13.02 -32.42
CA TYR A 28 22.09 -13.17 -33.45
C TYR A 28 21.45 -13.27 -34.84
N ASP A 29 22.13 -12.70 -35.83
CA ASP A 29 21.79 -12.86 -37.25
C ASP A 29 22.27 -14.21 -37.79
N THR A 30 21.93 -14.52 -39.04
CA THR A 30 22.32 -15.76 -39.72
C THR A 30 23.83 -15.96 -39.86
N ASP A 31 24.65 -14.91 -39.69
CA ASP A 31 26.11 -14.97 -39.71
C ASP A 31 26.70 -15.21 -38.29
N GLY A 32 25.85 -15.29 -37.26
CA GLY A 32 26.25 -15.39 -35.86
C GLY A 32 26.73 -14.07 -35.24
N LYS A 33 26.44 -12.92 -35.86
CA LYS A 33 26.75 -11.59 -35.30
C LYS A 33 25.55 -11.07 -34.52
N LYS A 34 25.76 -10.24 -33.51
CA LYS A 34 24.66 -9.64 -32.75
C LYS A 34 23.81 -8.72 -33.65
N ILE A 35 22.48 -8.83 -33.57
CA ILE A 35 21.56 -7.90 -34.24
C ILE A 35 21.66 -6.51 -33.61
N ASN A 36 21.76 -5.47 -34.45
CA ASN A 36 22.00 -4.08 -34.04
C ASN A 36 21.05 -3.13 -34.80
N ALA A 37 19.76 -3.29 -34.53
CA ALA A 37 18.63 -2.58 -35.16
C ALA A 37 17.73 -1.89 -34.12
N HIS A 38 18.35 -1.15 -33.21
CA HIS A 38 17.67 -0.47 -32.11
C HIS A 38 16.70 0.62 -32.58
N GLY A 39 15.69 0.91 -31.76
CA GLY A 39 14.65 1.90 -32.10
C GLY A 39 13.85 1.56 -33.36
N GLY A 40 13.91 0.32 -33.84
CA GLY A 40 13.53 -0.06 -35.19
C GLY A 40 12.03 -0.25 -35.44
N GLY A 41 11.65 -0.44 -36.69
CA GLY A 41 10.30 -0.84 -37.10
C GLY A 41 10.36 -2.01 -38.08
N VAL A 42 9.32 -2.85 -38.07
CA VAL A 42 9.19 -3.99 -38.99
C VAL A 42 8.10 -3.71 -40.02
N VAL A 43 8.41 -3.91 -41.30
CA VAL A 43 7.41 -3.92 -42.38
C VAL A 43 7.38 -5.28 -43.06
N GLN A 44 6.18 -5.85 -43.26
CA GLN A 44 6.00 -7.04 -44.08
C GLN A 44 5.83 -6.67 -45.55
N ARG A 45 6.53 -7.35 -46.46
CA ARG A 45 6.37 -7.24 -47.91
C ARG A 45 6.39 -8.62 -48.54
N GLY A 46 5.21 -9.10 -48.96
CA GLY A 46 5.02 -10.49 -49.35
C GLY A 46 5.22 -11.42 -48.16
N SER A 47 6.02 -12.47 -48.33
CA SER A 47 6.40 -13.42 -47.27
C SER A 47 7.55 -12.96 -46.39
N THR A 48 8.11 -11.77 -46.62
CA THR A 48 9.35 -11.32 -45.98
C THR A 48 9.11 -10.08 -45.11
N PHE A 49 9.57 -10.14 -43.87
CA PHE A 49 9.62 -9.05 -42.92
C PHE A 49 10.97 -8.34 -43.01
N TYR A 50 10.95 -7.01 -43.00
CA TYR A 50 12.14 -6.16 -43.03
C TYR A 50 12.16 -5.32 -41.76
N TRP A 51 13.12 -5.58 -40.90
CA TRP A 51 13.38 -4.80 -39.69
C TRP A 51 14.44 -3.76 -40.01
N VAL A 52 14.07 -2.48 -39.99
CA VAL A 52 15.01 -1.36 -40.03
C VAL A 52 15.16 -0.77 -38.64
N GLY A 53 16.38 -0.44 -38.24
CA GLY A 53 16.69 0.21 -36.96
C GLY A 53 18.05 0.90 -37.04
N HIS A 54 18.59 1.36 -35.91
CA HIS A 54 19.90 2.01 -35.88
C HIS A 54 20.93 1.22 -35.08
N SER A 55 22.20 1.36 -35.46
CA SER A 55 23.32 0.82 -34.70
C SER A 55 23.53 1.60 -33.39
N ALA A 56 23.74 0.90 -32.27
CA ALA A 56 24.06 1.53 -30.99
C ALA A 56 25.46 2.20 -30.94
N GLU A 57 26.29 1.98 -31.96
CA GLU A 57 27.66 2.53 -32.06
C GLU A 57 27.70 3.97 -32.58
N ASN A 58 26.95 4.24 -33.66
CA ASN A 58 27.02 5.50 -34.41
C ASN A 58 25.67 5.91 -35.04
N GLN A 59 24.59 5.20 -34.71
CA GLN A 59 23.23 5.44 -35.19
C GLN A 59 23.13 5.51 -36.72
N THR A 60 23.82 4.60 -37.39
CA THR A 60 23.64 4.35 -38.83
C THR A 60 22.42 3.45 -39.03
N PRO A 61 21.52 3.74 -39.99
CA PRO A 61 20.38 2.87 -40.30
C PRO A 61 20.83 1.50 -40.83
N MET A 62 20.56 0.45 -40.05
CA MET A 62 20.79 -0.95 -40.37
C MET A 62 19.47 -1.61 -40.77
N MET A 63 19.51 -2.61 -41.67
CA MET A 63 18.33 -3.42 -42.00
C MET A 63 18.64 -4.91 -41.93
N TYR A 64 17.64 -5.68 -41.50
CA TYR A 64 17.63 -7.13 -41.45
C TYR A 64 16.35 -7.65 -42.11
N SER A 65 16.38 -8.87 -42.65
CA SER A 65 15.19 -9.53 -43.21
C SER A 65 14.96 -10.94 -42.68
N SER A 66 13.71 -11.30 -42.46
CA SER A 66 13.27 -12.61 -41.97
C SER A 66 12.00 -13.07 -42.67
N THR A 67 11.74 -14.37 -42.69
CA THR A 67 10.47 -14.98 -43.14
C THR A 67 9.64 -15.58 -42.00
N ASP A 68 10.16 -15.59 -40.77
CA ASP A 68 9.58 -16.23 -39.59
C ASP A 68 9.62 -15.38 -38.30
N LEU A 69 10.18 -14.17 -38.37
CA LEU A 69 10.45 -13.22 -37.27
C LEU A 69 11.49 -13.68 -36.23
N VAL A 70 12.13 -14.85 -36.42
CA VAL A 70 13.14 -15.39 -35.50
C VAL A 70 14.53 -15.43 -36.14
N ASN A 71 14.60 -15.80 -37.42
CA ASN A 71 15.83 -15.94 -38.17
C ASN A 71 16.03 -14.74 -39.09
N TRP A 72 16.99 -13.88 -38.73
CA TRP A 72 17.22 -12.59 -39.35
C TRP A 72 18.53 -12.58 -40.15
N GLN A 73 18.43 -12.40 -41.47
CA GLN A 73 19.58 -12.14 -42.34
C GLN A 73 19.96 -10.66 -42.26
N ASN A 74 21.25 -10.36 -42.13
CA ASN A 74 21.80 -9.01 -42.10
C ASN A 74 21.91 -8.42 -43.51
N LEU A 75 21.28 -7.26 -43.75
CA LEU A 75 21.31 -6.54 -45.04
C LEU A 75 22.18 -5.28 -44.99
N GLY A 76 22.94 -5.09 -43.91
CA GLY A 76 23.93 -4.03 -43.75
C GLY A 76 23.35 -2.62 -43.56
N ALA A 77 24.24 -1.63 -43.66
CA ALA A 77 23.90 -0.22 -43.59
C ALA A 77 23.14 0.23 -44.84
N GLN A 78 22.01 0.91 -44.64
CA GLN A 78 21.10 1.33 -45.71
C GLN A 78 21.50 2.69 -46.33
N SER A 79 22.28 3.48 -45.60
CA SER A 79 22.80 4.79 -45.97
C SER A 79 24.14 5.05 -45.29
N THR A 80 24.89 6.05 -45.76
CA THR A 80 26.12 6.54 -45.13
C THR A 80 25.88 7.52 -43.98
N VAL A 81 24.61 7.87 -43.71
CA VAL A 81 24.22 8.74 -42.61
C VAL A 81 24.46 8.07 -41.24
N SER A 82 24.91 8.86 -40.28
CA SER A 82 25.07 8.53 -38.86
C SER A 82 24.24 9.51 -38.00
N ALA A 83 24.18 9.28 -36.68
CA ALA A 83 23.36 10.05 -35.73
C ALA A 83 21.85 10.05 -36.05
N MET A 84 21.34 9.04 -36.78
CA MET A 84 19.92 8.88 -37.13
C MET A 84 19.24 7.87 -36.20
N TRP A 85 18.59 8.38 -35.16
CA TRP A 85 17.90 7.60 -34.13
C TRP A 85 16.53 7.11 -34.60
N ARG A 86 16.12 5.94 -34.09
CA ARG A 86 14.80 5.31 -34.30
C ARG A 86 14.28 5.33 -35.77
N PRO A 87 15.09 4.93 -36.78
CA PRO A 87 14.67 5.00 -38.18
C PRO A 87 13.51 4.03 -38.46
N LYS A 88 12.41 4.55 -39.02
CA LYS A 88 11.21 3.81 -39.39
C LYS A 88 10.99 3.80 -40.90
N PHE A 89 10.47 2.70 -41.42
CA PHE A 89 10.14 2.53 -42.83
C PHE A 89 8.80 3.18 -43.20
N ALA A 90 8.70 3.79 -44.39
CA ALA A 90 7.43 4.19 -45.00
C ALA A 90 7.38 4.00 -46.53
N LYS A 91 6.17 3.80 -47.06
CA LYS A 91 5.92 3.76 -48.52
C LYS A 91 4.60 4.45 -48.93
N PRO A 92 4.54 5.79 -48.93
CA PRO A 92 3.35 6.54 -49.35
C PRO A 92 3.06 6.45 -50.87
N ASN A 93 4.07 6.54 -51.74
CA ASN A 93 3.94 6.22 -53.17
C ASN A 93 5.32 5.94 -53.81
N GLY A 94 5.39 4.96 -54.72
CA GLY A 94 6.50 4.71 -55.66
C GLY A 94 7.86 4.40 -55.03
N SER A 95 8.50 5.40 -54.44
CA SER A 95 9.79 5.33 -53.73
C SER A 95 9.67 4.60 -52.38
N PHE A 96 10.79 4.35 -51.72
CA PHE A 96 10.89 3.81 -50.36
C PHE A 96 11.55 4.87 -49.47
N TRP A 97 11.11 4.97 -48.22
CA TRP A 97 11.56 6.02 -47.31
C TRP A 97 11.93 5.49 -45.93
N LEU A 98 12.95 6.10 -45.32
CA LEU A 98 13.27 5.94 -43.90
C LEU A 98 13.14 7.31 -43.21
N PHE A 99 12.41 7.38 -42.11
CA PHE A 99 12.25 8.59 -41.28
C PHE A 99 12.84 8.35 -39.89
N GLY A 100 13.62 9.29 -39.38
CA GLY A 100 14.28 9.15 -38.07
C GLY A 100 14.67 10.50 -37.49
N GLN A 101 14.86 10.56 -36.18
CA GLN A 101 15.40 11.76 -35.52
C GLN A 101 16.89 11.91 -35.88
N GLN A 102 17.32 13.13 -36.22
CA GLN A 102 18.72 13.52 -36.18
C GLN A 102 18.84 14.86 -35.46
N ASP A 103 19.63 14.91 -34.38
CA ASP A 103 19.69 16.05 -33.46
C ASP A 103 18.28 16.48 -32.98
N ARG A 104 17.75 17.62 -33.46
CA ARG A 104 16.45 18.20 -33.04
C ARG A 104 15.38 18.22 -34.14
N TYR A 105 15.62 17.58 -35.29
CA TYR A 105 14.70 17.55 -36.45
C TYR A 105 14.42 16.12 -36.94
N SER A 106 13.34 15.97 -37.71
CA SER A 106 13.10 14.75 -38.48
C SER A 106 13.95 14.77 -39.75
N LEU A 107 14.74 13.72 -39.95
CA LEU A 107 15.45 13.45 -41.19
C LEU A 107 14.70 12.37 -41.97
N SER A 108 14.53 12.57 -43.28
CA SER A 108 14.09 11.51 -44.18
C SER A 108 15.20 11.11 -45.15
N LEU A 109 15.24 9.82 -45.50
CA LEU A 109 16.09 9.25 -46.54
C LEU A 109 15.20 8.58 -47.59
N LYS A 110 15.58 8.65 -48.86
CA LYS A 110 14.79 8.14 -50.01
C LYS A 110 15.60 7.16 -50.85
N SER A 111 14.99 6.03 -51.22
CA SER A 111 15.53 5.07 -52.20
C SER A 111 14.48 4.70 -53.24
N SER A 112 14.94 4.27 -54.43
CA SER A 112 14.10 3.58 -55.43
C SER A 112 13.99 2.07 -55.15
N GLN A 113 14.85 1.53 -54.27
CA GLN A 113 14.91 0.12 -53.88
C GLN A 113 14.45 -0.04 -52.42
N LEU A 114 14.00 -1.23 -52.04
CA LEU A 114 13.62 -1.53 -50.65
C LEU A 114 14.84 -1.56 -49.72
N THR A 115 15.98 -2.04 -50.24
CA THR A 115 17.22 -2.29 -49.53
C THR A 115 18.35 -1.50 -50.18
N GLY A 116 19.10 -0.73 -49.40
CA GLY A 116 20.21 0.11 -49.86
C GLY A 116 19.79 1.33 -50.69
N GLY A 117 20.78 2.14 -51.06
CA GLY A 117 20.60 3.31 -51.93
C GLY A 117 19.83 4.48 -51.31
N TYR A 118 19.64 4.51 -49.97
CA TYR A 118 18.88 5.57 -49.31
C TYR A 118 19.70 6.87 -49.24
N ALA A 119 19.41 7.79 -50.16
CA ALA A 119 19.99 9.13 -50.21
C ALA A 119 19.27 10.08 -49.24
N GLN A 120 20.01 11.04 -48.67
CA GLN A 120 19.47 12.01 -47.72
C GLN A 120 18.51 13.01 -48.41
N SER A 121 17.38 13.29 -47.76
CA SER A 121 16.39 14.29 -48.16
C SER A 121 16.48 15.55 -47.25
N ALA A 122 15.59 16.51 -47.45
CA ALA A 122 15.50 17.73 -46.65
C ALA A 122 15.21 17.43 -45.17
N LYS A 123 15.75 18.28 -44.29
CA LYS A 123 15.49 18.26 -42.84
C LYS A 123 14.14 18.92 -42.57
N VAL A 124 13.29 18.30 -41.74
CA VAL A 124 11.96 18.82 -41.44
C VAL A 124 11.84 19.17 -39.96
N TYR A 125 11.36 20.39 -39.71
CA TYR A 125 10.87 20.86 -38.41
C TYR A 125 9.34 20.90 -38.47
N LEU A 126 8.68 20.42 -37.42
CA LEU A 126 7.22 20.45 -37.30
C LEU A 126 6.79 21.62 -36.38
N PRO A 127 5.50 22.02 -36.36
CA PRO A 127 4.99 23.01 -35.40
C PRO A 127 4.90 22.43 -33.96
N PRO A 128 4.93 23.26 -32.89
CA PRO A 128 4.75 24.71 -32.89
C PRO A 128 6.04 25.55 -32.91
N SER A 129 7.22 24.92 -32.86
CA SER A 129 8.49 25.60 -32.57
C SER A 129 9.69 25.03 -33.35
N SER A 130 10.73 25.84 -33.54
CA SER A 130 12.00 25.49 -34.20
C SER A 130 12.94 24.59 -33.36
N TYR A 131 12.44 24.08 -32.24
CA TYR A 131 13.07 23.24 -31.22
C TYR A 131 11.92 22.43 -30.57
N SER A 132 11.98 21.12 -30.33
CA SER A 132 12.89 20.08 -30.84
C SER A 132 12.05 18.82 -31.06
N TYR A 133 12.55 17.86 -31.85
CA TYR A 133 11.91 16.56 -32.05
C TYR A 133 12.81 15.42 -31.56
N SER A 134 12.25 14.52 -30.74
CA SER A 134 12.86 13.23 -30.42
C SER A 134 11.91 12.08 -30.67
N ASP A 135 12.47 10.86 -30.71
CA ASP A 135 11.78 9.58 -30.81
C ASP A 135 10.71 9.48 -31.92
N THR A 136 11.14 8.93 -33.06
CA THR A 136 10.25 8.62 -34.18
C THR A 136 9.51 7.30 -34.00
N GLY A 137 8.20 7.34 -34.20
CA GLY A 137 7.31 6.19 -34.41
C GLY A 137 6.71 6.22 -35.83
N MET A 138 6.01 5.16 -36.24
CA MET A 138 5.39 5.08 -37.57
C MET A 138 4.14 4.21 -37.54
N PHE A 139 3.10 4.66 -38.22
CA PHE A 139 1.86 3.91 -38.41
C PHE A 139 1.44 3.94 -39.89
N HIS A 140 0.95 2.82 -40.40
CA HIS A 140 0.26 2.72 -41.67
C HIS A 140 -1.19 2.38 -41.36
N ASP A 141 -2.11 3.30 -41.66
CA ASP A 141 -3.53 3.13 -41.40
C ASP A 141 -4.15 2.18 -42.44
N PRO A 142 -4.60 0.96 -42.06
CA PRO A 142 -5.21 0.02 -42.99
C PRO A 142 -6.60 0.46 -43.48
N VAL A 143 -7.22 1.48 -42.87
CA VAL A 143 -8.54 2.00 -43.25
C VAL A 143 -8.43 3.08 -44.33
N SER A 144 -7.42 3.97 -44.25
CA SER A 144 -7.25 5.09 -45.19
C SER A 144 -6.03 4.98 -46.13
N ASP A 145 -5.29 3.86 -46.08
CA ASP A 145 -4.01 3.61 -46.78
C ASP A 145 -2.98 4.75 -46.60
N THR A 146 -3.08 5.49 -45.50
CA THR A 146 -2.24 6.66 -45.22
C THR A 146 -1.13 6.30 -44.24
N TRP A 147 0.08 6.79 -44.50
CA TRP A 147 1.21 6.68 -43.59
C TRP A 147 1.29 7.88 -42.65
N TYR A 148 1.66 7.65 -41.41
CA TYR A 148 1.76 8.65 -40.35
C TYR A 148 3.09 8.51 -39.59
N LEU A 149 3.85 9.61 -39.51
CA LEU A 149 5.01 9.70 -38.64
C LEU A 149 4.55 10.13 -37.25
N LEU A 150 5.01 9.44 -36.21
CA LEU A 150 4.82 9.85 -34.82
C LEU A 150 6.11 10.47 -34.28
N THR A 151 6.02 11.53 -33.48
CA THR A 151 7.18 12.22 -32.86
C THR A 151 6.85 12.77 -31.47
N SER A 152 7.86 13.01 -30.63
CA SER A 152 7.65 13.47 -29.25
C SER A 152 8.84 14.27 -28.69
N ALA A 153 8.68 15.56 -28.38
CA ALA A 153 9.64 16.36 -27.60
C ALA A 153 9.14 17.77 -27.18
N ASP A 154 9.95 18.41 -26.33
CA ASP A 154 10.03 19.80 -25.84
C ASP A 154 8.77 20.55 -25.37
N HIS A 155 7.57 20.07 -25.66
CA HIS A 155 6.31 20.60 -25.11
C HIS A 155 5.51 19.52 -24.35
N ASN A 156 6.07 18.33 -24.15
CA ASN A 156 5.38 17.14 -23.62
C ASN A 156 4.13 16.77 -24.46
N ILE A 157 4.29 16.82 -25.79
CA ILE A 157 3.26 16.49 -26.77
C ILE A 157 3.79 15.36 -27.67
N VAL A 158 3.02 14.28 -27.78
CA VAL A 158 3.17 13.29 -28.86
C VAL A 158 2.35 13.78 -30.04
N GLN A 159 2.99 13.91 -31.22
CA GLN A 159 2.33 14.37 -32.45
C GLN A 159 2.22 13.23 -33.46
N ILE A 160 1.11 13.21 -34.20
CA ILE A 160 0.84 12.27 -35.30
C ILE A 160 0.70 13.10 -36.57
N ASN A 161 1.66 13.00 -37.48
CA ASN A 161 1.77 13.81 -38.70
C ASN A 161 1.57 12.94 -39.94
N LYS A 162 0.71 13.39 -40.86
CA LYS A 162 0.47 12.67 -42.13
C LYS A 162 1.72 12.73 -43.01
N ILE A 163 2.06 11.62 -43.65
CA ILE A 163 3.03 11.58 -44.74
C ILE A 163 2.26 11.75 -46.06
N ASN A 164 2.66 12.73 -46.85
CA ASN A 164 2.07 13.03 -48.16
C ASN A 164 2.45 11.97 -49.20
N SER A 165 1.68 11.88 -50.28
CA SER A 165 1.91 10.91 -51.35
C SER A 165 3.26 11.08 -52.06
N ASP A 166 3.87 12.26 -52.04
CA ASP A 166 5.21 12.52 -52.57
C ASP A 166 6.35 12.10 -51.61
N GLY A 167 6.02 11.78 -50.36
CA GLY A 167 6.93 11.45 -49.26
C GLY A 167 7.38 12.63 -48.39
N THR A 168 6.80 13.83 -48.56
CA THR A 168 6.98 14.93 -47.61
C THR A 168 6.13 14.71 -46.34
N LEU A 169 6.52 15.36 -45.24
CA LEU A 169 5.67 15.43 -44.04
C LEU A 169 4.66 16.57 -44.22
N GLY A 170 3.38 16.25 -44.03
CA GLY A 170 2.26 17.17 -44.07
C GLY A 170 1.70 17.47 -42.68
N ASP A 171 0.44 17.88 -42.66
CA ASP A 171 -0.23 18.39 -41.48
C ASP A 171 -0.32 17.40 -40.32
N ARG A 172 -0.44 17.94 -39.11
CA ARG A 172 -0.67 17.19 -37.88
C ARG A 172 -2.11 16.70 -37.84
N ALA A 173 -2.29 15.39 -37.94
CA ALA A 173 -3.60 14.74 -37.88
C ALA A 173 -4.16 14.68 -36.44
N SER A 174 -3.28 14.49 -35.45
CA SER A 174 -3.66 14.54 -34.02
C SER A 174 -2.44 14.77 -33.11
N SER A 175 -2.71 14.97 -31.83
CA SER A 175 -1.69 15.08 -30.78
C SER A 175 -2.24 14.71 -29.40
N LEU A 176 -1.47 13.95 -28.63
CA LEU A 176 -1.67 13.76 -27.19
C LEU A 176 -0.83 14.82 -26.45
N ALA A 177 -1.49 15.74 -25.76
CA ALA A 177 -0.86 16.92 -25.13
C ALA A 177 -0.81 16.86 -23.59
N ALA A 178 -1.16 15.72 -23.00
CA ALA A 178 -1.11 15.49 -21.56
C ALA A 178 -0.06 14.42 -21.24
N GLY A 179 0.83 14.71 -20.28
CA GLY A 179 1.89 13.80 -19.82
C GLY A 179 3.21 13.91 -20.60
N ALA A 180 4.33 13.80 -19.88
CA ALA A 180 5.66 13.79 -20.47
C ALA A 180 5.96 12.41 -21.06
N TYR A 181 5.64 12.22 -22.33
CA TYR A 181 5.79 10.97 -23.06
C TYR A 181 6.87 11.04 -24.18
N GLU A 182 7.47 9.90 -24.46
CA GLU A 182 8.45 9.65 -25.53
C GLU A 182 8.18 8.28 -26.19
N ALA A 183 9.03 7.85 -27.12
CA ALA A 183 8.94 6.57 -27.82
C ALA A 183 7.52 6.15 -28.29
N PRO A 184 6.82 6.97 -29.10
CA PRO A 184 5.46 6.68 -29.50
C PRO A 184 5.38 5.56 -30.54
N GLY A 185 4.40 4.68 -30.37
CA GLY A 185 4.01 3.63 -31.30
C GLY A 185 2.48 3.54 -31.37
N LEU A 186 1.95 3.02 -32.48
CA LEU A 186 0.51 3.10 -32.79
C LEU A 186 0.08 1.94 -33.68
N PHE A 187 -0.99 1.26 -33.28
CA PHE A 187 -1.67 0.24 -34.08
C PHE A 187 -3.19 0.40 -34.07
N TYR A 188 -3.89 -0.43 -34.85
CA TYR A 188 -5.35 -0.41 -34.99
C TYR A 188 -5.91 -1.82 -34.85
N ALA A 189 -7.00 -1.97 -34.10
CA ALA A 189 -7.72 -3.22 -33.87
C ALA A 189 -9.23 -2.95 -33.77
N ASP A 190 -10.03 -3.64 -34.57
CA ASP A 190 -11.51 -3.69 -34.53
C ASP A 190 -12.24 -2.35 -34.31
N GLY A 191 -11.81 -1.28 -35.00
CA GLY A 191 -12.40 0.05 -34.89
C GLY A 191 -11.77 0.98 -33.85
N VAL A 192 -10.72 0.52 -33.16
CA VAL A 192 -10.01 1.28 -32.12
C VAL A 192 -8.53 1.44 -32.49
N TYR A 193 -8.05 2.68 -32.46
CA TYR A 193 -6.63 3.02 -32.55
C TYR A 193 -6.02 2.99 -31.15
N PHE A 194 -4.85 2.36 -31.00
CA PHE A 194 -4.12 2.24 -29.74
C PHE A 194 -2.72 2.85 -29.87
N LEU A 195 -2.48 3.94 -29.15
CA LEU A 195 -1.22 4.68 -29.07
C LEU A 195 -0.47 4.24 -27.79
N ILE A 196 0.69 3.59 -27.94
CA ILE A 196 1.57 3.20 -26.84
C ILE A 196 2.73 4.18 -26.74
N CYS A 197 3.07 4.64 -25.53
CA CYS A 197 4.16 5.57 -25.28
C CYS A 197 5.01 5.17 -24.07
N SER A 198 6.30 5.47 -24.11
CA SER A 198 7.17 5.49 -22.94
C SER A 198 6.92 6.76 -22.11
N GLY A 199 7.06 6.70 -20.79
CA GLY A 199 7.31 7.91 -20.00
C GLY A 199 8.64 8.55 -20.40
N LYS A 200 8.76 9.88 -20.32
CA LYS A 200 9.95 10.62 -20.80
C LYS A 200 11.16 10.47 -19.86
N THR A 201 11.89 9.37 -19.97
CA THR A 201 13.06 9.04 -19.13
C THR A 201 14.32 8.68 -19.92
N GLY A 202 14.32 8.85 -21.24
CA GLY A 202 15.42 8.47 -22.14
C GLY A 202 15.65 6.96 -22.12
N TRP A 203 16.91 6.52 -22.09
CA TRP A 203 17.28 5.10 -22.08
C TRP A 203 16.84 4.31 -20.84
N ARG A 204 16.20 4.93 -19.84
CA ARG A 204 15.68 4.23 -18.66
C ARG A 204 14.31 3.66 -18.97
N ALA A 205 14.15 2.35 -18.81
CA ALA A 205 12.84 1.70 -18.85
C ALA A 205 11.89 2.23 -17.76
N ASN A 206 10.59 2.19 -18.03
CA ASN A 206 9.51 2.70 -17.20
C ASN A 206 8.19 1.98 -17.55
N PRO A 207 7.10 2.16 -16.79
CA PRO A 207 5.78 1.63 -17.17
C PRO A 207 5.27 2.32 -18.44
N ASN A 208 5.34 1.62 -19.57
CA ASN A 208 4.86 2.14 -20.86
C ASN A 208 3.32 2.20 -20.84
N LYS A 209 2.76 3.31 -21.31
CA LYS A 209 1.34 3.63 -21.24
C LYS A 209 0.63 3.32 -22.55
N VAL A 210 -0.64 2.93 -22.48
CA VAL A 210 -1.55 2.89 -23.64
C VAL A 210 -2.66 3.93 -23.54
N PHE A 211 -2.93 4.55 -24.69
CA PHE A 211 -4.07 5.41 -24.97
C PHE A 211 -4.86 4.82 -26.13
N TRP A 212 -6.16 5.06 -26.18
CA TRP A 212 -7.04 4.61 -27.24
C TRP A 212 -7.88 5.77 -27.81
N SER A 213 -8.34 5.60 -29.05
CA SER A 213 -9.40 6.42 -29.64
C SER A 213 -10.16 5.64 -30.72
N THR A 214 -11.43 5.97 -30.94
CA THR A 214 -12.20 5.45 -32.10
C THR A 214 -12.00 6.30 -33.36
N SER A 215 -11.20 7.37 -33.28
CA SER A 215 -10.85 8.24 -34.41
C SER A 215 -9.37 8.60 -34.33
N LEU A 216 -8.64 8.52 -35.44
CA LEU A 216 -7.22 8.91 -35.48
C LEU A 216 -7.01 10.41 -35.18
N ALA A 217 -8.05 11.25 -35.32
CA ALA A 217 -8.03 12.65 -34.91
C ALA A 217 -8.02 12.84 -33.37
N GLY A 218 -8.43 11.82 -32.61
CA GLY A 218 -8.72 11.89 -31.18
C GLY A 218 -10.21 12.19 -30.87
N PRO A 219 -10.55 12.49 -29.60
CA PRO A 219 -9.65 12.61 -28.45
C PRO A 219 -9.00 11.28 -28.06
N TRP A 220 -7.84 11.34 -27.41
CA TRP A 220 -7.12 10.18 -26.88
C TRP A 220 -7.47 10.00 -25.40
N THR A 221 -7.85 8.79 -25.02
CA THR A 221 -8.26 8.42 -23.65
C THR A 221 -7.42 7.26 -23.15
N GLY A 222 -6.96 7.27 -21.90
CA GLY A 222 -6.11 6.20 -21.35
C GLY A 222 -5.02 6.73 -20.42
N GLY A 223 -3.84 6.10 -20.46
CA GLY A 223 -2.75 6.29 -19.50
C GLY A 223 -2.54 5.12 -18.55
N THR A 224 -3.18 3.98 -18.83
CA THR A 224 -2.96 2.69 -18.14
C THR A 224 -1.67 2.03 -18.59
N ASP A 225 -1.04 1.23 -17.73
CA ASP A 225 0.18 0.49 -18.07
C ASP A 225 -0.13 -0.73 -18.94
N ILE A 226 0.71 -1.02 -19.93
CA ILE A 226 0.59 -2.25 -20.74
C ILE A 226 1.16 -3.51 -20.07
N ALA A 227 1.86 -3.35 -18.94
CA ALA A 227 2.44 -4.41 -18.13
C ALA A 227 2.37 -3.99 -16.65
N PRO A 228 2.51 -4.91 -15.68
CA PRO A 228 2.53 -4.54 -14.26
C PRO A 228 3.61 -3.49 -13.98
N SER A 229 3.26 -2.38 -13.32
CA SER A 229 4.13 -1.20 -13.19
C SER A 229 5.55 -1.52 -12.67
N GLY A 230 5.67 -2.46 -11.71
CA GLY A 230 6.96 -2.90 -11.16
C GLY A 230 7.92 -3.51 -12.20
N GLU A 231 7.40 -4.14 -13.26
CA GLU A 231 8.20 -4.71 -14.34
C GLU A 231 8.86 -3.66 -15.24
N ASN A 232 8.39 -2.39 -15.20
CA ASN A 232 8.85 -1.32 -16.10
C ASN A 232 8.83 -1.76 -17.57
N THR A 233 7.70 -2.36 -17.99
CA THR A 233 7.52 -3.03 -19.29
C THR A 233 8.65 -4.03 -19.58
N TYR A 234 8.88 -4.90 -18.59
CA TYR A 234 9.93 -5.94 -18.55
C TYR A 234 11.34 -5.40 -18.85
N GLY A 235 11.66 -4.24 -18.28
CA GLY A 235 12.95 -3.57 -18.48
C GLY A 235 13.16 -2.98 -19.88
N SER A 236 12.09 -2.62 -20.59
CA SER A 236 12.18 -2.09 -21.97
C SER A 236 11.42 -0.77 -22.20
N GLN A 237 11.88 -0.04 -23.21
CA GLN A 237 11.25 1.18 -23.72
C GLN A 237 10.55 0.86 -25.05
N ASN A 238 9.32 1.36 -25.26
CA ASN A 238 8.58 1.08 -26.49
C ASN A 238 9.37 1.43 -27.74
N THR A 239 9.11 0.72 -28.83
CA THR A 239 9.75 0.96 -30.10
C THR A 239 8.84 0.72 -31.30
N PHE A 240 8.03 -0.34 -31.34
CA PHE A 240 7.09 -0.58 -32.44
C PHE A 240 6.05 -1.66 -32.10
N GLU A 241 4.87 -1.59 -32.71
CA GLU A 241 3.81 -2.59 -32.59
C GLU A 241 3.63 -3.33 -33.92
N LEU A 242 4.10 -4.58 -33.97
CA LEU A 242 4.01 -5.41 -35.17
C LEU A 242 2.70 -6.20 -35.17
N THR A 243 1.83 -5.92 -36.14
CA THR A 243 0.63 -6.71 -36.41
C THR A 243 0.94 -7.87 -37.35
N VAL A 244 0.67 -9.10 -36.92
CA VAL A 244 0.80 -10.33 -37.71
C VAL A 244 -0.60 -10.88 -38.02
N SER A 245 -1.13 -10.55 -39.19
CA SER A 245 -2.45 -10.98 -39.67
C SER A 245 -2.37 -12.39 -40.26
N GLY A 246 -2.66 -13.40 -39.45
CA GLY A 246 -2.59 -14.80 -39.84
C GLY A 246 -3.95 -15.45 -40.14
N SER A 247 -3.91 -16.62 -40.78
CA SER A 247 -5.10 -17.37 -41.23
C SER A 247 -5.98 -17.99 -40.12
N GLN A 248 -5.55 -17.98 -38.86
CA GLN A 248 -6.35 -18.41 -37.70
C GLN A 248 -6.69 -17.25 -36.77
N LYS A 249 -5.75 -16.31 -36.57
CA LYS A 249 -5.99 -15.06 -35.85
C LYS A 249 -4.99 -13.97 -36.27
N THR A 250 -5.34 -12.72 -35.99
CA THR A 250 -4.36 -11.64 -35.87
C THR A 250 -3.65 -11.75 -34.51
N THR A 251 -2.34 -11.55 -34.49
CA THR A 251 -1.55 -11.38 -33.26
C THR A 251 -0.81 -10.06 -33.33
N TYR A 252 -0.97 -9.24 -32.28
CA TYR A 252 -0.23 -7.99 -32.11
C TYR A 252 1.00 -8.27 -31.23
N ILE A 253 2.15 -7.66 -31.57
CA ILE A 253 3.43 -7.90 -30.91
C ILE A 253 4.02 -6.55 -30.49
N TYR A 254 4.26 -6.38 -29.20
CA TYR A 254 5.06 -5.27 -28.67
C TYR A 254 6.52 -5.53 -28.98
N MET A 255 7.22 -4.53 -29.52
CA MET A 255 8.67 -4.52 -29.70
C MET A 255 9.26 -3.37 -28.87
N GLY A 256 9.94 -3.70 -27.77
CA GLY A 256 10.69 -2.76 -26.95
C GLY A 256 12.21 -2.96 -27.05
N ASP A 257 12.96 -1.87 -26.85
CA ASP A 257 14.40 -1.90 -26.64
C ASP A 257 14.70 -2.01 -25.14
N ALA A 258 15.44 -3.05 -24.75
CA ALA A 258 16.01 -3.21 -23.41
C ALA A 258 17.41 -2.56 -23.41
N TRP A 259 17.42 -1.23 -23.24
CA TRP A 259 18.63 -0.41 -23.28
C TRP A 259 19.61 -0.73 -22.14
N ASP A 260 20.92 -0.67 -22.43
CA ASP A 260 21.91 -0.46 -21.38
C ASP A 260 21.84 0.99 -20.87
N SER A 261 22.41 1.26 -19.69
CA SER A 261 22.32 2.56 -19.00
C SER A 261 22.93 3.76 -19.76
N ARG A 262 23.48 3.55 -20.95
CA ARG A 262 24.05 4.57 -21.85
C ARG A 262 23.47 4.50 -23.28
N GLY A 263 22.49 3.63 -23.55
CA GLY A 263 21.96 3.38 -24.90
C GLY A 263 22.95 2.65 -25.83
N GLY A 264 23.96 1.97 -25.27
CA GLY A 264 25.10 1.44 -26.00
C GLY A 264 24.92 0.01 -26.54
N VAL A 265 26.02 -0.56 -27.04
CA VAL A 265 26.07 -1.88 -27.69
C VAL A 265 25.68 -3.07 -26.82
N SER A 266 25.50 -2.89 -25.50
CA SER A 266 25.03 -3.95 -24.61
C SER A 266 23.51 -4.08 -24.56
N SER A 267 22.77 -3.10 -25.11
CA SER A 267 21.29 -3.07 -25.24
C SER A 267 20.74 -4.24 -26.06
N ASN A 268 19.55 -4.76 -25.76
CA ASN A 268 18.93 -5.88 -26.49
C ASN A 268 17.41 -5.64 -26.69
N TYR A 269 16.62 -6.69 -26.93
CA TYR A 269 15.23 -6.57 -27.37
C TYR A 269 14.27 -7.35 -26.46
N VAL A 270 13.11 -6.75 -26.16
CA VAL A 270 11.99 -7.40 -25.49
C VAL A 270 10.81 -7.37 -26.46
N TRP A 271 10.59 -8.51 -27.12
CA TRP A 271 9.42 -8.70 -27.99
C TRP A 271 8.44 -9.63 -27.30
N LEU A 272 7.17 -9.22 -27.21
CA LEU A 272 6.13 -9.96 -26.48
C LEU A 272 4.77 -9.89 -27.22
N PRO A 273 3.97 -10.97 -27.18
CA PRO A 273 2.61 -10.92 -27.69
C PRO A 273 1.73 -10.02 -26.81
N MET A 274 0.82 -9.28 -27.46
CA MET A 274 -0.13 -8.40 -26.78
C MET A 274 -1.53 -9.02 -26.78
N LYS A 275 -2.10 -9.14 -25.59
CA LYS A 275 -3.54 -9.34 -25.41
C LYS A 275 -4.24 -7.99 -25.48
N VAL A 276 -4.89 -7.76 -26.62
CA VAL A 276 -5.69 -6.56 -26.91
C VAL A 276 -7.16 -6.89 -26.65
N ASP A 277 -7.84 -6.05 -25.86
CA ASP A 277 -9.29 -6.08 -25.70
C ASP A 277 -9.84 -4.75 -26.24
N THR A 278 -10.52 -4.82 -27.38
CA THR A 278 -11.14 -3.69 -28.07
C THR A 278 -12.45 -3.24 -27.42
N SER A 279 -13.06 -4.07 -26.56
CA SER A 279 -14.31 -3.77 -25.86
C SER A 279 -14.06 -3.02 -24.53
N GLY A 280 -13.18 -3.55 -23.68
CA GLY A 280 -12.67 -2.85 -22.49
C GLY A 280 -11.61 -1.79 -22.80
N LYS A 281 -11.10 -1.76 -24.04
CA LYS A 281 -10.12 -0.80 -24.58
C LYS A 281 -8.80 -0.83 -23.81
N THR A 282 -8.32 -2.05 -23.55
CA THR A 282 -7.07 -2.30 -22.84
C THR A 282 -6.08 -3.10 -23.69
N VAL A 283 -4.80 -2.94 -23.40
CA VAL A 283 -3.69 -3.71 -24.00
C VAL A 283 -2.83 -4.21 -22.86
N THR A 284 -2.52 -5.51 -22.85
CA THR A 284 -1.67 -6.13 -21.83
C THR A 284 -0.64 -7.05 -22.49
N LEU A 285 0.59 -7.05 -21.98
CA LEU A 285 1.69 -7.87 -22.50
C LEU A 285 1.70 -9.27 -21.86
N GLU A 286 1.68 -10.31 -22.68
CA GLU A 286 1.69 -11.70 -22.21
C GLU A 286 3.15 -12.21 -22.11
N TYR A 287 3.77 -12.10 -20.93
CA TYR A 287 5.17 -12.52 -20.76
C TYR A 287 5.37 -14.03 -20.93
N HIS A 288 6.34 -14.40 -21.77
CA HIS A 288 6.79 -15.76 -21.97
C HIS A 288 8.33 -15.78 -22.05
N ALA A 289 9.01 -16.55 -21.19
CA ALA A 289 10.47 -16.66 -21.20
C ALA A 289 11.03 -17.16 -22.55
N MET A 290 10.25 -17.95 -23.29
CA MET A 290 10.49 -18.34 -24.68
C MET A 290 9.16 -18.50 -25.42
N TRP A 291 8.99 -17.85 -26.57
CA TRP A 291 7.77 -17.93 -27.39
C TRP A 291 8.06 -17.81 -28.89
N ALA A 292 7.09 -18.16 -29.73
CA ALA A 292 7.18 -18.03 -31.18
C ALA A 292 5.78 -17.84 -31.78
N VAL A 293 5.69 -16.99 -32.81
CA VAL A 293 4.48 -16.84 -33.64
C VAL A 293 4.65 -17.58 -34.95
N ASN A 294 3.67 -18.42 -35.32
CA ASN A 294 3.58 -18.94 -36.67
C ASN A 294 2.99 -17.85 -37.57
N VAL A 295 3.83 -17.16 -38.35
CA VAL A 295 3.43 -15.99 -39.15
C VAL A 295 2.34 -16.23 -40.20
N GLN A 296 2.09 -17.49 -40.58
CA GLN A 296 1.05 -17.87 -41.56
C GLN A 296 -0.34 -18.05 -40.93
N THR A 297 -0.40 -18.43 -39.66
CA THR A 297 -1.64 -18.67 -38.90
C THR A 297 -1.92 -17.59 -37.86
N GLY A 298 -0.88 -16.87 -37.44
CA GLY A 298 -0.91 -15.94 -36.31
C GLY A 298 -0.92 -16.65 -34.95
N ALA A 299 -0.88 -17.99 -34.93
CA ALA A 299 -0.87 -18.77 -33.69
C ALA A 299 0.41 -18.48 -32.88
N VAL A 300 0.22 -18.13 -31.60
CA VAL A 300 1.31 -17.97 -30.62
C VAL A 300 1.54 -19.31 -29.93
N SER A 301 2.80 -19.64 -29.73
CA SER A 301 3.25 -20.82 -28.99
C SER A 301 4.31 -20.41 -27.98
N SER A 302 4.37 -21.11 -26.84
CA SER A 302 5.37 -20.91 -25.81
C SER A 302 5.99 -22.25 -25.39
N ALA A 303 7.27 -22.21 -25.03
CA ALA A 303 8.02 -23.43 -24.74
C ALA A 303 7.52 -24.07 -23.43
N LYS A 304 7.20 -25.37 -23.46
CA LYS A 304 6.81 -26.16 -22.27
C LYS A 304 8.01 -26.97 -21.78
N ALA A 305 8.28 -26.92 -20.47
CA ALA A 305 9.45 -27.57 -19.88
C ALA A 305 9.36 -29.10 -20.02
N ALA A 306 10.41 -29.72 -20.55
CA ALA A 306 10.45 -31.15 -20.87
C ALA A 306 11.22 -31.98 -19.83
N LYS A 307 12.26 -31.40 -19.22
CA LYS A 307 12.93 -31.93 -18.02
C LYS A 307 13.19 -30.80 -17.02
N ARG A 308 13.05 -31.09 -15.73
CA ARG A 308 13.35 -30.19 -14.60
C ARG A 308 14.44 -30.84 -13.75
N TYR A 309 15.54 -30.14 -13.53
CA TYR A 309 16.67 -30.57 -12.71
C TYR A 309 16.75 -29.65 -11.49
N GLU A 310 16.81 -30.21 -10.28
CA GLU A 310 16.88 -29.44 -9.03
C GLU A 310 18.11 -29.80 -8.21
N ALA A 311 18.80 -28.80 -7.66
CA ALA A 311 19.93 -28.99 -6.76
C ALA A 311 19.55 -29.87 -5.55
N ASN A 312 18.33 -29.69 -5.02
CA ASN A 312 17.78 -30.42 -3.88
C ASN A 312 17.79 -31.95 -4.09
N HIS A 313 17.50 -32.43 -5.31
CA HIS A 313 17.51 -33.87 -5.60
C HIS A 313 18.93 -34.43 -5.78
N VAL A 314 19.88 -33.63 -6.27
CA VAL A 314 21.30 -34.05 -6.41
C VAL A 314 21.94 -34.31 -5.04
N LEU A 315 21.56 -33.54 -4.01
CA LEU A 315 22.05 -33.70 -2.63
C LEU A 315 21.68 -35.06 -1.98
N SER A 316 20.77 -35.84 -2.58
CA SER A 316 20.42 -37.20 -2.11
C SER A 316 21.51 -38.26 -2.35
N LYS A 317 22.52 -37.99 -3.18
CA LYS A 317 23.70 -38.86 -3.38
C LYS A 317 25.00 -38.11 -3.12
N ARG A 318 25.85 -38.68 -2.26
CA ARG A 318 27.10 -38.09 -1.75
C ARG A 318 28.22 -38.00 -2.82
N THR A 319 28.12 -37.08 -3.78
CA THR A 319 29.23 -36.72 -4.69
C THR A 319 29.14 -35.26 -5.18
N ALA A 320 29.12 -34.31 -4.24
CA ALA A 320 29.48 -32.92 -4.52
C ALA A 320 31.00 -32.76 -4.32
N THR A 321 31.73 -32.49 -5.40
CA THR A 321 33.17 -32.17 -5.38
C THR A 321 33.36 -30.79 -6.01
N GLY A 322 33.25 -29.75 -5.19
CA GLY A 322 33.32 -28.34 -5.55
C GLY A 322 33.32 -27.49 -4.27
N GLY A 323 33.80 -26.25 -4.36
CA GLY A 323 33.84 -25.32 -3.24
C GLY A 323 32.45 -24.77 -2.87
N SER A 324 32.39 -23.95 -1.82
CA SER A 324 31.15 -23.34 -1.27
C SER A 324 30.35 -22.45 -2.22
N ASN A 325 30.83 -22.20 -3.44
CA ASN A 325 30.34 -21.16 -4.36
C ASN A 325 29.88 -21.73 -5.72
N GLU A 326 29.82 -23.06 -5.89
CA GLU A 326 29.44 -23.72 -7.15
C GLU A 326 28.46 -24.89 -6.95
N ILE A 327 27.53 -25.07 -7.89
CA ILE A 327 26.56 -26.16 -7.98
C ILE A 327 26.67 -26.82 -9.37
N THR A 328 27.15 -28.05 -9.43
CA THR A 328 27.23 -28.83 -10.68
C THR A 328 26.00 -29.72 -10.86
N PHE A 329 25.15 -29.36 -11.83
CA PHE A 329 24.17 -30.27 -12.41
C PHE A 329 24.91 -31.29 -13.29
N ARG A 330 24.50 -32.56 -13.23
CA ARG A 330 25.06 -33.67 -14.00
C ARG A 330 23.96 -34.44 -14.72
N ASN A 331 24.35 -35.26 -15.69
CA ASN A 331 23.48 -36.12 -16.47
C ASN A 331 22.45 -35.32 -17.30
N ILE A 332 22.91 -34.24 -17.96
CA ILE A 332 22.07 -33.39 -18.80
C ILE A 332 22.12 -33.88 -20.25
N THR A 333 20.94 -34.23 -20.77
CA THR A 333 20.74 -34.53 -22.19
C THR A 333 21.13 -33.34 -23.06
N GLY A 334 22.11 -33.55 -23.94
CA GLY A 334 22.45 -32.64 -25.03
C GLY A 334 22.15 -33.26 -26.40
N THR A 335 21.73 -32.44 -27.35
CA THR A 335 21.46 -32.84 -28.75
C THR A 335 22.67 -32.70 -29.69
N GLY A 336 23.84 -32.28 -29.18
CA GLY A 336 25.01 -31.91 -30.00
C GLY A 336 24.93 -30.51 -30.64
N ALA A 337 23.83 -29.79 -30.42
CA ALA A 337 23.53 -28.48 -30.99
C ALA A 337 23.44 -27.38 -29.93
N MET A 338 23.24 -26.12 -30.37
CA MET A 338 22.82 -25.03 -29.51
C MET A 338 21.40 -25.28 -28.99
N GLN A 339 21.23 -25.25 -27.67
CA GLN A 339 19.99 -25.60 -26.97
C GLN A 339 19.67 -24.53 -25.93
N TRP A 340 18.38 -24.28 -25.69
CA TRP A 340 17.93 -23.31 -24.70
C TRP A 340 17.66 -23.96 -23.35
N LEU A 341 18.14 -23.29 -22.30
CA LEU A 341 17.97 -23.65 -20.90
C LEU A 341 17.49 -22.41 -20.15
N ALA A 342 16.56 -22.59 -19.21
CA ALA A 342 16.14 -21.52 -18.30
C ALA A 342 16.65 -21.79 -16.88
N PHE A 343 17.34 -20.81 -16.31
CA PHE A 343 17.94 -20.85 -14.98
C PHE A 343 17.14 -19.96 -14.03
N ASP A 344 16.61 -20.52 -12.94
CA ASP A 344 15.95 -19.79 -11.87
C ASP A 344 16.98 -19.49 -10.76
N TYR A 345 17.33 -18.21 -10.56
CA TYR A 345 18.34 -17.80 -9.56
C TYR A 345 18.24 -16.35 -9.08
N THR A 346 18.76 -16.09 -7.87
CA THR A 346 18.85 -14.76 -7.26
C THR A 346 20.25 -14.54 -6.64
N VAL A 347 20.79 -13.32 -6.73
CA VAL A 347 22.12 -12.96 -6.17
C VAL A 347 21.94 -11.98 -5.02
N ASN A 348 21.88 -12.50 -3.79
CA ASN A 348 21.41 -11.75 -2.62
C ASN A 348 22.49 -10.88 -1.93
N SER A 349 23.65 -10.65 -2.55
CA SER A 349 24.74 -9.85 -1.97
C SER A 349 25.71 -9.34 -3.05
N GLN A 350 26.15 -8.08 -2.94
CA GLN A 350 27.21 -7.53 -3.79
C GLN A 350 28.55 -8.27 -3.59
N ASN A 351 28.82 -8.79 -2.38
CA ASN A 351 30.03 -9.57 -2.09
C ASN A 351 30.06 -10.93 -2.80
N ALA A 352 28.92 -11.45 -3.25
CA ALA A 352 28.84 -12.76 -3.91
C ALA A 352 29.50 -12.77 -5.30
N GLY A 353 29.78 -11.60 -5.88
CA GLY A 353 30.36 -11.46 -7.21
C GLY A 353 29.37 -11.85 -8.33
N GLU A 354 29.88 -11.87 -9.56
CA GLU A 354 29.06 -12.20 -10.73
C GLU A 354 28.72 -13.70 -10.77
N ALA A 355 27.45 -14.00 -11.03
CA ALA A 355 26.96 -15.33 -11.37
C ALA A 355 27.36 -15.74 -12.81
N TYR A 356 27.82 -16.99 -12.93
CA TYR A 356 28.28 -17.60 -14.17
C TYR A 356 27.83 -19.06 -14.30
N ILE A 357 27.99 -19.60 -15.51
CA ILE A 357 27.81 -21.01 -15.86
C ILE A 357 29.02 -21.55 -16.62
N LYS A 358 29.42 -22.80 -16.33
CA LYS A 358 30.41 -23.58 -17.09
C LYS A 358 29.71 -24.82 -17.66
N VAL A 359 30.02 -25.19 -18.90
CA VAL A 359 29.53 -26.43 -19.53
C VAL A 359 30.70 -27.40 -19.65
N ASN A 360 30.55 -28.63 -19.16
CA ASN A 360 31.60 -29.65 -19.13
C ASN A 360 32.92 -29.06 -18.54
N ASN A 361 33.97 -28.94 -19.36
CA ASN A 361 35.25 -28.32 -18.96
C ASN A 361 35.50 -26.93 -19.61
N GLU A 362 34.48 -26.32 -20.22
CA GLU A 362 34.58 -25.02 -20.90
C GLU A 362 34.70 -23.83 -19.92
N PRO A 363 35.25 -22.68 -20.37
CA PRO A 363 35.33 -21.46 -19.58
C PRO A 363 33.97 -20.96 -19.06
N PRO A 364 33.95 -20.25 -17.91
CA PRO A 364 32.72 -19.67 -17.36
C PRO A 364 32.16 -18.53 -18.22
N VAL A 365 30.86 -18.60 -18.51
CA VAL A 365 30.08 -17.54 -19.16
C VAL A 365 29.33 -16.76 -18.07
N ASN A 366 29.56 -15.44 -17.98
CA ASN A 366 28.78 -14.53 -17.12
C ASN A 366 27.34 -14.45 -17.62
N ILE A 367 26.39 -14.65 -16.71
CA ILE A 367 24.94 -14.55 -16.97
C ILE A 367 24.24 -13.54 -16.06
N SER A 368 24.98 -12.84 -15.20
CA SER A 368 24.46 -11.78 -14.31
C SER A 368 23.85 -10.64 -15.11
N SER A 369 24.54 -10.22 -16.17
CA SER A 369 24.05 -9.18 -17.07
C SER A 369 22.80 -9.59 -17.85
N LEU A 370 22.56 -10.91 -18.05
CA LEU A 370 21.35 -11.41 -18.70
C LEU A 370 20.16 -11.43 -17.74
N ASN A 371 20.38 -11.70 -16.44
CA ASN A 371 19.34 -11.61 -15.41
C ASN A 371 18.78 -10.17 -15.35
N SER A 372 19.65 -9.16 -15.27
CA SER A 372 19.26 -7.74 -15.29
C SER A 372 18.60 -7.25 -16.60
N ARG A 373 18.41 -8.13 -17.59
CA ARG A 373 17.76 -7.83 -18.89
C ARG A 373 16.47 -8.63 -19.11
N ALA A 374 16.15 -9.60 -18.25
CA ALA A 374 15.01 -10.50 -18.42
C ALA A 374 13.67 -9.96 -17.86
N GLY A 375 13.71 -8.83 -17.13
CA GLY A 375 12.61 -8.30 -16.30
C GLY A 375 12.86 -8.58 -14.81
N TYR A 376 11.81 -8.51 -13.96
CA TYR A 376 11.87 -9.05 -12.59
C TYR A 376 11.70 -10.58 -12.54
N HIS A 377 11.72 -11.25 -13.69
CA HIS A 377 11.56 -12.69 -13.79
C HIS A 377 12.87 -13.44 -13.50
N ASN A 378 12.89 -14.18 -12.39
CA ASN A 378 14.03 -15.01 -11.97
C ASN A 378 14.52 -16.03 -13.02
N LEU A 379 13.69 -16.37 -14.02
CA LEU A 379 13.96 -17.34 -15.07
C LEU A 379 14.74 -16.70 -16.23
N VAL A 380 16.07 -16.84 -16.20
CA VAL A 380 16.98 -16.32 -17.23
C VAL A 380 17.15 -17.34 -18.36
N PRO A 381 16.70 -17.04 -19.61
CA PRO A 381 16.92 -17.91 -20.75
C PRO A 381 18.34 -17.76 -21.31
N VAL A 382 19.07 -18.87 -21.46
CA VAL A 382 20.42 -18.91 -22.01
C VAL A 382 20.55 -20.02 -23.04
N GLN A 383 21.18 -19.74 -24.17
CA GLN A 383 21.45 -20.74 -25.22
C GLN A 383 22.88 -21.28 -25.05
N LEU A 384 23.01 -22.60 -24.90
CA LEU A 384 24.29 -23.30 -24.67
C LEU A 384 24.48 -24.44 -25.66
N LYS A 385 25.73 -24.69 -26.05
CA LYS A 385 26.11 -25.87 -26.81
C LYS A 385 26.39 -27.01 -25.84
N LEU A 386 25.64 -28.11 -25.94
CA LEU A 386 25.88 -29.34 -25.18
C LEU A 386 26.30 -30.46 -26.15
N GLU A 387 27.17 -31.36 -25.70
CA GLU A 387 27.58 -32.55 -26.46
C GLU A 387 26.40 -33.52 -26.62
N ALA A 388 26.45 -34.38 -27.64
CA ALA A 388 25.37 -35.32 -27.93
C ALA A 388 25.39 -36.51 -26.95
N GLY A 389 24.33 -36.66 -26.16
CA GLY A 389 24.22 -37.71 -25.14
C GLY A 389 23.75 -37.18 -23.78
N ASP A 390 23.62 -38.05 -22.79
CA ASP A 390 23.14 -37.69 -21.45
C ASP A 390 24.26 -37.22 -20.49
N ASP A 391 25.54 -37.35 -20.85
CA ASP A 391 26.66 -37.20 -19.89
C ASP A 391 27.10 -35.75 -19.59
N ASN A 392 26.43 -34.73 -20.15
CA ASN A 392 26.85 -33.34 -19.94
C ASN A 392 26.69 -32.90 -18.48
N THR A 393 27.53 -31.95 -18.07
CA THR A 393 27.46 -31.28 -16.78
C THR A 393 27.40 -29.77 -16.96
N ILE A 394 26.61 -29.09 -16.12
CA ILE A 394 26.56 -27.62 -16.08
C ILE A 394 26.84 -27.18 -14.65
N THR A 395 27.91 -26.41 -14.45
CA THR A 395 28.25 -25.84 -13.14
C THR A 395 27.83 -24.38 -13.10
N PHE A 396 26.91 -24.05 -12.19
CA PHE A 396 26.45 -22.69 -11.89
C PHE A 396 27.18 -22.19 -10.64
N GLY A 397 27.68 -20.96 -10.61
CA GLY A 397 28.40 -20.44 -9.44
C GLY A 397 28.62 -18.92 -9.45
N SER A 398 29.34 -18.40 -8.45
CA SER A 398 29.65 -16.96 -8.37
C SER A 398 31.09 -16.64 -7.91
N MET A 399 31.55 -15.40 -8.18
CA MET A 399 32.97 -14.98 -8.12
C MET A 399 33.39 -14.23 -6.83
N GLY A 400 32.62 -14.32 -5.75
CA GLY A 400 32.77 -13.52 -4.52
C GLY A 400 34.00 -13.81 -3.63
N GLN A 401 34.36 -12.87 -2.76
CA GLN A 401 35.63 -12.89 -2.00
C GLN A 401 35.57 -13.40 -0.55
N ASP A 402 34.39 -13.65 0.04
CA ASP A 402 34.22 -14.09 1.44
C ASP A 402 34.60 -15.58 1.65
N ALA A 403 35.83 -15.97 1.26
CA ALA A 403 36.23 -17.36 1.01
C ALA A 403 37.51 -17.82 1.74
N VAL A 404 37.95 -17.15 2.82
CA VAL A 404 39.17 -17.52 3.57
C VAL A 404 39.00 -17.49 5.09
N THR A 405 38.30 -18.47 5.67
CA THR A 405 38.59 -18.96 7.05
C THR A 405 38.15 -20.43 7.19
N PRO A 406 39.04 -21.39 7.49
CA PRO A 406 38.68 -22.81 7.56
C PRO A 406 38.15 -23.20 8.96
N GLY A 407 36.83 -23.22 9.14
CA GLY A 407 36.23 -23.82 10.34
C GLY A 407 34.72 -23.58 10.49
N ARG A 408 33.93 -24.67 10.49
CA ARG A 408 32.47 -24.73 10.75
C ARG A 408 31.61 -23.79 9.88
N LEU A 409 31.15 -24.29 8.73
CA LEU A 409 29.89 -23.78 8.17
C LEU A 409 28.74 -24.06 9.16
N ARG A 410 28.03 -23.01 9.57
CA ARG A 410 26.58 -23.12 9.77
C ARG A 410 25.93 -23.02 8.38
N THR A 411 24.93 -23.85 8.11
CA THR A 411 24.21 -23.85 6.83
C THR A 411 23.28 -22.64 6.75
N PHE A 412 23.70 -21.59 6.04
CA PHE A 412 22.78 -20.58 5.54
C PHE A 412 22.05 -21.14 4.30
N PRO A 413 20.72 -21.03 4.23
CA PRO A 413 19.97 -21.61 3.12
C PRO A 413 20.10 -20.74 1.86
N LEU A 414 20.84 -21.22 0.86
CA LEU A 414 20.65 -20.81 -0.53
C LEU A 414 19.31 -21.40 -1.00
N THR A 415 18.24 -20.63 -0.86
CA THR A 415 16.87 -21.09 -1.13
C THR A 415 16.60 -21.22 -2.63
N GLN A 416 16.58 -22.46 -3.10
CA GLN A 416 16.14 -22.92 -4.43
C GLN A 416 16.86 -22.30 -5.65
N SER A 417 17.70 -23.11 -6.29
CA SER A 417 18.00 -22.97 -7.72
C SER A 417 17.35 -24.11 -8.51
N GLN A 418 16.68 -23.78 -9.61
CA GLN A 418 15.99 -24.74 -10.49
C GLN A 418 16.45 -24.56 -11.93
N LEU A 419 16.71 -25.67 -12.63
CA LEU A 419 17.08 -25.68 -14.04
C LEU A 419 15.99 -26.36 -14.86
N ARG A 420 15.55 -25.74 -15.96
CA ARG A 420 14.55 -26.31 -16.88
C ARG A 420 15.13 -26.46 -18.28
N ALA A 421 15.05 -27.67 -18.83
CA ALA A 421 15.40 -27.99 -20.20
C ALA A 421 14.13 -28.15 -21.05
N TYR A 422 14.19 -27.58 -22.25
CA TYR A 422 13.09 -27.53 -23.20
C TYR A 422 13.49 -28.27 -24.48
N THR A 423 12.75 -29.32 -24.83
CA THR A 423 12.97 -30.08 -26.07
C THR A 423 12.02 -29.59 -27.15
N ALA A 424 12.51 -29.37 -28.37
CA ALA A 424 11.64 -29.21 -29.53
C ALA A 424 10.82 -30.50 -29.74
N THR A 425 9.49 -30.40 -29.68
CA THR A 425 8.60 -31.54 -29.93
C THR A 425 8.64 -31.90 -31.41
N SER A 426 9.11 -33.11 -31.72
CA SER A 426 9.02 -33.68 -33.06
C SER A 426 7.57 -33.85 -33.51
N ALA A 427 7.33 -33.76 -34.82
CA ALA A 427 5.99 -33.77 -35.39
C ALA A 427 5.21 -35.05 -35.03
N ILE A 428 4.05 -34.89 -34.40
CA ILE A 428 3.12 -35.99 -34.15
C ILE A 428 2.52 -36.42 -35.49
N ARG A 429 2.73 -37.69 -35.85
CA ARG A 429 2.19 -38.31 -37.06
C ARG A 429 0.67 -38.39 -36.97
N GLN A 430 -0.02 -38.10 -38.08
CA GLN A 430 -1.45 -38.42 -38.20
C GLN A 430 -1.70 -39.92 -38.04
N GLN A 431 -2.73 -40.26 -37.26
CA GLN A 431 -3.58 -41.43 -37.53
C GLN A 431 -5.04 -40.95 -37.54
N ALA A 432 -5.87 -41.62 -38.35
CA ALA A 432 -7.20 -41.14 -38.75
C ALA A 432 -8.31 -42.12 -38.33
N PHE A 433 -9.56 -41.78 -38.70
CA PHE A 433 -10.82 -42.47 -38.36
C PHE A 433 -11.23 -42.30 -36.87
N HIS A 434 -12.50 -42.14 -36.49
CA HIS A 434 -13.82 -42.13 -37.16
C HIS A 434 -14.77 -41.19 -36.35
N SER A 435 -15.97 -40.74 -36.78
CA SER A 435 -16.75 -40.90 -38.02
C SER A 435 -17.91 -39.87 -38.07
N GLN A 436 -18.56 -39.74 -39.24
CA GLN A 436 -19.90 -39.14 -39.49
C GLN A 436 -20.08 -37.61 -39.39
N LEU A 437 -20.58 -37.05 -40.50
CA LEU A 437 -21.22 -35.75 -40.63
C LEU A 437 -22.74 -35.94 -40.45
N GLU A 438 -23.43 -34.98 -39.84
CA GLU A 438 -24.83 -34.71 -40.15
C GLU A 438 -25.18 -33.24 -39.84
N ASN A 439 -26.06 -32.65 -40.65
CA ASN A 439 -26.65 -31.33 -40.39
C ASN A 439 -27.80 -31.49 -39.37
N THR A 440 -28.39 -30.47 -38.73
CA THR A 440 -28.82 -29.14 -39.20
C THR A 440 -29.07 -28.22 -37.95
N PRO A 441 -29.59 -26.97 -38.04
CA PRO A 441 -29.38 -25.97 -36.98
C PRO A 441 -30.37 -25.99 -35.81
N ASN A 442 -29.92 -25.49 -34.65
CA ASN A 442 -30.72 -24.76 -33.66
C ASN A 442 -29.80 -24.13 -32.60
N ALA A 443 -29.54 -22.82 -32.69
CA ALA A 443 -28.71 -22.09 -31.70
C ALA A 443 -29.24 -20.69 -31.32
N ASP A 444 -30.24 -20.15 -32.04
CA ASP A 444 -30.77 -18.79 -31.83
C ASP A 444 -31.69 -18.63 -30.59
N ILE A 445 -31.75 -19.63 -29.69
CA ILE A 445 -32.70 -19.68 -28.56
C ILE A 445 -31.98 -19.76 -27.20
N LEU A 446 -30.79 -19.16 -27.08
CA LEU A 446 -30.06 -19.02 -25.80
C LEU A 446 -29.51 -17.61 -25.50
N LEU A 447 -29.79 -16.62 -26.36
CA LEU A 447 -29.24 -15.25 -26.27
C LEU A 447 -30.12 -14.23 -25.50
N SER A 448 -31.17 -14.67 -24.80
CA SER A 448 -32.21 -13.79 -24.24
C SER A 448 -32.34 -13.76 -22.71
N SER A 449 -31.42 -14.39 -21.95
CA SER A 449 -31.58 -14.61 -20.50
C SER A 449 -30.55 -13.94 -19.58
N GLN A 450 -29.56 -13.21 -20.11
CA GLN A 450 -28.66 -12.39 -19.27
C GLN A 450 -29.16 -10.94 -19.19
N LYS A 451 -29.68 -10.56 -18.02
CA LYS A 451 -29.97 -9.15 -17.69
C LYS A 451 -28.67 -8.33 -17.68
N PRO A 452 -28.70 -7.04 -18.07
CA PRO A 452 -27.56 -6.16 -17.87
C PRO A 452 -27.24 -6.04 -16.37
N ILE A 453 -25.96 -6.18 -16.03
CA ILE A 453 -25.47 -5.92 -14.68
C ILE A 453 -25.44 -4.39 -14.50
N ALA A 454 -26.13 -3.89 -13.47
CA ALA A 454 -26.14 -2.47 -13.13
C ALA A 454 -24.71 -1.99 -12.76
N PRO A 455 -24.37 -0.71 -13.00
CA PRO A 455 -23.06 -0.18 -12.63
C PRO A 455 -22.77 -0.41 -11.14
N ALA A 456 -21.57 -0.92 -10.84
CA ALA A 456 -21.18 -1.26 -9.49
C ALA A 456 -20.92 0.00 -8.67
N ILE A 457 -21.68 0.20 -7.59
CA ILE A 457 -21.47 1.28 -6.62
C ILE A 457 -20.18 0.97 -5.83
N PRO A 458 -19.12 1.82 -5.90
CA PRO A 458 -17.85 1.56 -5.21
C PRO A 458 -18.00 1.54 -3.69
N GLN A 459 -17.33 0.60 -3.00
CA GLN A 459 -17.34 0.46 -1.54
C GLN A 459 -15.93 0.47 -0.92
N THR A 460 -15.79 1.09 0.26
CA THR A 460 -14.54 1.06 1.06
C THR A 460 -14.26 -0.36 1.60
N LEU A 461 -13.05 -0.63 2.09
CA LEU A 461 -12.77 -1.93 2.73
C LEU A 461 -13.67 -2.12 3.96
N THR A 462 -13.84 -1.06 4.75
CA THR A 462 -14.72 -1.02 5.91
C THR A 462 -16.17 -1.36 5.54
N GLU A 463 -16.75 -0.72 4.52
CA GLU A 463 -18.11 -1.04 4.03
C GLU A 463 -18.24 -2.48 3.56
N LYS A 464 -17.23 -3.01 2.84
CA LYS A 464 -17.21 -4.41 2.36
C LYS A 464 -17.12 -5.42 3.50
N ILE A 465 -16.39 -5.11 4.58
CA ILE A 465 -16.33 -5.94 5.79
C ILE A 465 -17.69 -5.96 6.48
N VAL A 466 -18.33 -4.80 6.68
CA VAL A 466 -19.68 -4.74 7.29
C VAL A 466 -20.70 -5.49 6.42
N GLN A 467 -20.74 -5.22 5.10
CA GLN A 467 -21.59 -5.91 4.13
C GLN A 467 -21.50 -7.44 4.23
N LYS A 468 -20.30 -7.99 4.47
CA LYS A 468 -20.04 -9.44 4.51
C LYS A 468 -20.55 -10.12 5.79
N TYR A 469 -20.66 -9.39 6.90
CA TYR A 469 -21.00 -9.96 8.22
C TYR A 469 -22.32 -9.44 8.83
N SER A 470 -22.95 -8.42 8.24
CA SER A 470 -24.29 -7.98 8.63
C SER A 470 -25.37 -9.03 8.35
N VAL A 471 -26.19 -9.32 9.36
CA VAL A 471 -27.35 -10.21 9.28
C VAL A 471 -28.61 -9.39 8.95
N GLY A 472 -29.51 -9.92 8.13
CA GLY A 472 -30.80 -9.27 7.82
C GLY A 472 -30.76 -8.18 6.74
N LEU A 473 -29.65 -8.02 6.01
CA LEU A 473 -29.61 -7.13 4.85
C LEU A 473 -30.61 -7.58 3.77
N ALA A 474 -31.36 -6.63 3.22
CA ALA A 474 -32.29 -6.89 2.12
C ALA A 474 -31.53 -7.38 0.86
N PRO A 475 -32.05 -8.35 0.08
CA PRO A 475 -31.37 -8.87 -1.10
C PRO A 475 -31.00 -7.77 -2.10
N GLY A 476 -29.70 -7.64 -2.39
CA GLY A 476 -29.15 -6.61 -3.28
C GLY A 476 -28.86 -5.25 -2.62
N LYS A 477 -29.23 -5.02 -1.35
CA LYS A 477 -28.87 -3.79 -0.63
C LYS A 477 -27.35 -3.74 -0.42
N LYS A 478 -26.71 -2.77 -1.08
CA LYS A 478 -25.36 -2.34 -0.75
C LYS A 478 -25.36 -1.58 0.57
N VAL A 479 -24.28 -1.72 1.34
CA VAL A 479 -24.01 -0.93 2.56
C VAL A 479 -23.11 0.25 2.18
N LYS A 480 -23.63 1.46 2.37
CA LYS A 480 -22.86 2.71 2.43
C LYS A 480 -22.63 3.18 3.87
N ALA A 481 -21.62 4.02 4.08
CA ALA A 481 -21.58 4.90 5.25
C ALA A 481 -22.90 5.70 5.33
N GLY A 482 -23.65 5.53 6.42
CA GLY A 482 -24.98 6.13 6.62
C GLY A 482 -26.20 5.25 6.30
N ASP A 483 -26.04 4.09 5.65
CA ASP A 483 -27.19 3.23 5.27
C ASP A 483 -27.90 2.52 6.43
N TYR A 484 -27.26 2.46 7.60
CA TYR A 484 -27.80 1.91 8.84
C TYR A 484 -27.36 2.78 10.02
N VAL A 485 -28.25 3.03 10.98
CA VAL A 485 -28.03 4.02 12.05
C VAL A 485 -27.05 3.50 13.11
N THR A 486 -25.75 3.77 12.92
CA THR A 486 -24.66 3.82 13.92
C THR A 486 -23.50 4.65 13.32
N LEU A 487 -22.79 5.48 14.11
CA LEU A 487 -22.03 6.69 13.66
C LEU A 487 -20.58 6.49 13.12
N VAL A 488 -19.99 7.53 12.47
CA VAL A 488 -18.89 7.53 11.43
C VAL A 488 -17.98 8.82 11.40
N MET A 489 -16.73 8.83 10.81
CA MET A 489 -15.91 9.94 10.11
C MET A 489 -14.35 9.58 9.86
N THR A 490 -13.40 10.46 9.37
CA THR A 490 -11.88 10.18 9.14
C THR A 490 -10.63 11.23 9.03
N LEU A 491 -10.58 12.43 8.33
CA LEU A 491 -9.49 13.20 7.55
C LEU A 491 -8.04 13.58 8.12
N ASP A 492 -7.03 14.21 7.42
CA ASP A 492 -6.34 14.05 6.06
C ASP A 492 -5.27 15.16 5.58
N HIS A 493 -5.22 15.80 4.36
CA HIS A 493 -4.55 17.13 3.95
C HIS A 493 -3.32 17.24 3.05
N ASP A 494 -3.33 16.71 1.81
CA ASP A 494 -2.72 17.30 0.58
C ASP A 494 -1.17 17.49 0.69
N VAL A 495 -0.31 16.87 -0.12
CA VAL A 495 0.23 17.43 -1.37
C VAL A 495 1.25 16.44 -1.97
N GLN A 496 1.07 16.05 -3.24
CA GLN A 496 2.01 15.17 -3.95
C GLN A 496 3.27 15.94 -4.40
N ASN A 497 4.25 16.10 -3.50
CA ASN A 497 5.58 16.59 -3.89
C ASN A 497 6.58 15.43 -4.10
N LYS A 498 6.53 14.82 -5.29
CA LYS A 498 7.38 13.69 -5.72
C LYS A 498 8.36 14.04 -6.84
N SER A 499 9.00 15.22 -6.78
CA SER A 499 10.03 15.62 -7.75
C SER A 499 11.18 14.60 -7.85
N GLU A 500 11.90 14.54 -8.98
CA GLU A 500 12.90 13.47 -9.19
C GLU A 500 14.11 13.57 -8.23
N ALA A 501 14.44 14.77 -7.73
CA ALA A 501 15.39 14.96 -6.64
C ALA A 501 14.88 14.43 -5.29
N ASN A 502 13.56 14.27 -5.13
CA ASN A 502 12.92 13.60 -3.99
C ASN A 502 12.83 12.08 -4.23
N LEU A 503 12.56 11.60 -5.46
CA LEU A 503 12.56 10.16 -5.77
C LEU A 503 13.96 9.53 -5.68
N LYS A 504 15.00 10.23 -6.13
CA LYS A 504 16.42 9.87 -5.90
C LYS A 504 16.87 10.01 -4.43
N LYS A 505 16.00 10.52 -3.57
CA LYS A 505 16.16 10.63 -2.12
C LYS A 505 15.65 9.36 -1.42
N TYR A 506 14.53 8.78 -1.89
CA TYR A 506 13.88 7.61 -1.30
C TYR A 506 14.64 6.30 -1.52
N SER A 507 15.24 6.03 -2.69
CA SER A 507 16.00 4.78 -2.88
C SER A 507 17.24 4.69 -1.96
N LEU A 508 17.79 5.85 -1.55
CA LEU A 508 18.84 5.96 -0.53
C LEU A 508 18.29 6.00 0.93
N ILE A 509 16.97 5.84 1.12
CA ILE A 509 16.32 5.61 2.41
C ILE A 509 15.85 4.15 2.50
N GLU A 510 15.40 3.56 1.40
CA GLU A 510 15.05 2.14 1.27
C GLU A 510 16.24 1.23 1.65
N GLU A 511 17.44 1.55 1.15
CA GLU A 511 18.72 0.91 1.50
C GLU A 511 19.20 1.18 2.96
N PHE A 512 18.53 2.09 3.67
CA PHE A 512 18.83 2.50 5.06
C PHE A 512 17.80 1.95 6.07
N ALA A 513 16.52 1.88 5.69
CA ALA A 513 15.42 1.36 6.51
C ALA A 513 15.64 -0.11 6.86
N GLY A 514 16.05 -0.91 5.85
CA GLY A 514 16.40 -2.33 6.01
C GLY A 514 17.58 -2.63 6.94
N LYS A 515 18.27 -1.62 7.49
CA LYS A 515 19.40 -1.79 8.42
C LYS A 515 19.11 -1.41 9.88
N HIS A 516 18.00 -0.73 10.20
CA HIS A 516 17.93 -0.01 11.49
C HIS A 516 16.68 -0.22 12.36
N GLY A 517 15.50 -0.50 11.79
CA GLY A 517 14.27 -0.67 12.58
C GLY A 517 13.74 0.64 13.19
N VAL A 518 12.40 0.73 13.24
CA VAL A 518 11.62 1.91 13.64
C VAL A 518 10.57 1.45 14.67
N ASN A 519 9.97 2.39 15.41
CA ASN A 519 8.90 2.13 16.37
C ASN A 519 8.14 3.45 16.65
N PHE A 520 6.81 3.42 16.79
CA PHE A 520 5.95 4.60 16.59
C PHE A 520 5.06 4.98 17.79
N VAL A 521 5.59 5.79 18.72
CA VAL A 521 4.81 6.39 19.84
C VAL A 521 4.38 7.85 19.53
N ALA A 522 4.76 8.39 18.37
CA ALA A 522 4.61 9.82 18.05
C ALA A 522 3.19 10.28 17.64
N LEU A 523 2.33 9.37 17.20
CA LEU A 523 1.09 9.71 16.48
C LEU A 523 0.02 10.37 17.36
N CYS A 524 -0.09 9.96 18.63
CA CYS A 524 -1.14 10.41 19.56
C CYS A 524 -1.15 11.91 19.87
N GLY A 525 -0.08 12.65 19.56
CA GLY A 525 -0.04 14.11 19.71
C GLY A 525 -0.12 14.90 18.40
N LEU A 526 -0.23 14.23 17.25
CA LEU A 526 -0.43 14.87 15.95
C LEU A 526 -1.93 15.15 15.68
N PHE A 527 -2.79 14.23 16.12
CA PHE A 527 -4.24 14.40 16.17
C PHE A 527 -4.64 14.55 17.65
N ASN A 528 -4.80 15.78 18.11
CA ASN A 528 -5.02 16.10 19.53
C ASN A 528 -6.30 16.89 19.83
N GLN A 529 -6.98 17.39 18.79
CA GLN A 529 -8.24 18.15 18.86
C GLN A 529 -9.50 17.28 18.62
N ASP A 530 -9.37 15.95 18.80
CA ASP A 530 -10.44 14.97 18.59
C ASP A 530 -10.92 14.90 17.12
N GLU A 531 -9.98 15.20 16.20
CA GLU A 531 -10.12 15.20 14.75
C GLU A 531 -10.65 13.86 14.21
N VAL A 532 -10.34 12.77 14.94
CA VAL A 532 -10.69 11.38 14.64
C VAL A 532 -11.65 10.70 15.64
N LEU A 533 -12.43 11.48 16.40
CA LEU A 533 -13.35 10.94 17.42
C LEU A 533 -14.60 10.29 16.82
N ASN A 534 -14.79 8.99 17.11
CA ASN A 534 -15.84 8.10 16.59
C ASN A 534 -15.63 7.65 15.11
N HIS A 535 -14.39 7.74 14.63
CA HIS A 535 -13.98 7.45 13.25
C HIS A 535 -13.50 6.00 13.07
N ALA A 536 -13.65 5.43 11.88
CA ALA A 536 -12.97 4.19 11.51
C ALA A 536 -11.78 4.54 10.63
N ILE A 537 -10.55 4.32 11.11
CA ILE A 537 -9.33 4.70 10.38
C ILE A 537 -8.90 3.55 9.47
N GLU A 538 -8.95 3.77 8.16
CA GLU A 538 -8.46 2.85 7.15
C GLU A 538 -7.07 3.30 6.68
N PHE A 539 -6.00 2.64 7.14
CA PHE A 539 -4.63 2.98 6.81
C PHE A 539 -4.30 2.54 5.38
N HIS A 540 -4.44 3.44 4.42
CA HIS A 540 -3.98 3.27 3.04
C HIS A 540 -2.67 4.04 2.78
N GLY A 541 -2.09 3.77 1.61
CA GLY A 541 -0.81 4.34 1.16
C GLY A 541 -0.36 3.63 -0.12
N SER A 542 0.76 4.04 -0.71
CA SER A 542 1.35 3.24 -1.80
C SER A 542 1.91 1.92 -1.24
N GLU A 543 2.06 0.91 -2.10
CA GLU A 543 2.56 -0.41 -1.67
C GLU A 543 3.91 -0.32 -0.94
N GLN A 544 4.77 0.64 -1.32
CA GLN A 544 6.04 0.92 -0.64
C GLN A 544 5.83 1.46 0.77
N THR A 545 4.91 2.41 0.99
CA THR A 545 4.56 2.90 2.33
C THR A 545 4.04 1.76 3.20
N MET A 546 3.13 0.94 2.67
CA MET A 546 2.55 -0.17 3.45
C MET A 546 3.60 -1.24 3.77
N ALA A 547 4.41 -1.66 2.80
CA ALA A 547 5.53 -2.58 3.00
C ALA A 547 6.62 -2.03 3.93
N SER A 548 6.78 -0.71 4.04
CA SER A 548 7.75 -0.08 4.97
C SER A 548 7.36 -0.20 6.45
N ILE A 549 6.11 -0.58 6.76
CA ILE A 549 5.60 -0.76 8.13
C ILE A 549 5.43 -2.28 8.39
N PRO A 550 6.32 -2.93 9.15
CA PRO A 550 6.19 -4.33 9.54
C PRO A 550 4.90 -4.61 10.29
N ILE A 551 4.41 -5.85 10.27
CA ILE A 551 3.17 -6.23 10.98
C ILE A 551 3.23 -5.89 12.48
N ASP A 552 4.43 -5.94 13.08
CA ASP A 552 4.56 -5.56 14.48
C ASP A 552 4.23 -4.08 14.74
N ASP A 553 4.80 -3.17 13.92
CA ASP A 553 4.51 -1.74 13.98
C ASP A 553 3.04 -1.46 13.62
N ARG A 554 2.47 -2.15 12.63
CA ARG A 554 1.04 -2.02 12.28
C ARG A 554 0.13 -2.35 13.46
N LEU A 555 0.44 -3.42 14.22
CA LEU A 555 -0.30 -3.79 15.42
C LEU A 555 -0.14 -2.74 16.54
N SER A 556 1.03 -2.11 16.69
CA SER A 556 1.22 -0.99 17.63
C SER A 556 0.40 0.24 17.21
N ILE A 557 0.46 0.63 15.93
CA ILE A 557 -0.29 1.76 15.37
C ILE A 557 -1.80 1.54 15.51
N ALA A 558 -2.30 0.37 15.11
CA ALA A 558 -3.70 -0.02 15.22
C ALA A 558 -4.19 -0.16 16.68
N ASN A 559 -3.29 -0.45 17.62
CA ASN A 559 -3.60 -0.41 19.06
C ASN A 559 -3.78 1.03 19.55
N MET A 560 -2.89 1.94 19.13
CA MET A 560 -2.89 3.33 19.61
C MET A 560 -3.97 4.22 18.99
N THR A 561 -4.66 3.82 17.92
CA THR A 561 -5.80 4.61 17.39
C THR A 561 -6.94 4.76 18.41
N THR A 562 -7.08 3.81 19.35
CA THR A 562 -8.04 3.90 20.46
C THR A 562 -7.78 5.14 21.33
N GLU A 563 -6.52 5.55 21.48
CA GLU A 563 -6.14 6.76 22.22
C GLU A 563 -6.41 8.06 21.44
N TRP A 564 -6.74 8.00 20.15
CA TRP A 564 -7.14 9.15 19.33
C TRP A 564 -8.68 9.32 19.28
N GLY A 565 -9.44 8.40 19.88
CA GLY A 565 -10.91 8.38 19.83
C GLY A 565 -11.51 7.57 18.68
N ALA A 566 -10.68 6.89 17.88
CA ALA A 566 -11.15 6.06 16.77
C ALA A 566 -11.77 4.73 17.24
N LEU A 567 -12.74 4.23 16.47
CA LEU A 567 -13.41 2.93 16.65
C LEU A 567 -12.53 1.75 16.26
N SER A 568 -11.65 1.93 15.27
CA SER A 568 -10.72 0.91 14.78
C SER A 568 -9.57 1.55 14.00
N GLY A 569 -8.41 0.87 13.99
CA GLY A 569 -7.32 1.12 13.06
C GLY A 569 -7.13 -0.09 12.15
N LEU A 570 -7.48 0.04 10.87
CA LEU A 570 -7.54 -1.04 9.90
C LEU A 570 -6.39 -0.93 8.91
N PHE A 571 -5.57 -1.97 8.81
CA PHE A 571 -4.58 -2.12 7.73
C PHE A 571 -5.10 -3.11 6.67
N PRO A 572 -4.88 -2.86 5.37
CA PRO A 572 -5.31 -3.75 4.30
C PRO A 572 -4.59 -5.11 4.34
N VAL A 573 -5.24 -6.14 3.77
CA VAL A 573 -4.64 -7.46 3.59
C VAL A 573 -3.66 -7.42 2.42
N ASP A 574 -2.38 -7.24 2.73
CA ASP A 574 -1.29 -7.13 1.75
C ASP A 574 -0.29 -8.28 1.85
N ASN A 575 0.74 -8.22 1.00
CA ASN A 575 1.72 -9.29 0.85
C ASN A 575 2.60 -9.44 2.12
N MET A 576 2.77 -8.36 2.89
CA MET A 576 3.42 -8.38 4.21
C MET A 576 2.60 -9.18 5.23
N LEU A 577 1.27 -8.95 5.29
CA LEU A 577 0.38 -9.66 6.20
C LEU A 577 0.25 -11.15 5.83
N ILE A 578 0.13 -11.46 4.53
CA ILE A 578 0.14 -12.85 4.04
C ILE A 578 1.46 -13.55 4.43
N SER A 579 2.61 -12.90 4.23
CA SER A 579 3.93 -13.46 4.59
C SER A 579 4.04 -13.76 6.09
N TRP A 580 3.59 -12.83 6.93
CA TRP A 580 3.57 -13.00 8.39
C TRP A 580 2.66 -14.14 8.85
N TYR A 581 1.46 -14.27 8.26
CA TYR A 581 0.57 -15.40 8.54
C TYR A 581 1.15 -16.73 8.05
N ARG A 582 1.81 -16.77 6.87
CA ARG A 582 2.49 -17.99 6.39
C ARG A 582 3.60 -18.42 7.36
N ALA A 583 4.38 -17.48 7.91
CA ALA A 583 5.39 -17.78 8.93
C ALA A 583 4.77 -18.35 10.23
N ARG A 584 3.73 -17.69 10.79
CA ARG A 584 3.05 -18.16 12.01
C ARG A 584 2.35 -19.51 11.80
N ALA A 585 1.81 -19.80 10.61
CA ALA A 585 1.26 -21.11 10.26
C ALA A 585 2.33 -22.22 10.23
N THR A 586 3.53 -21.93 9.70
CA THR A 586 4.65 -22.86 9.74
C THR A 586 5.06 -23.16 11.18
N MET A 587 5.18 -22.14 12.04
CA MET A 587 5.51 -22.33 13.47
C MET A 587 4.47 -23.22 14.17
N ALA A 588 3.18 -22.91 14.02
CA ALA A 588 2.10 -23.70 14.64
C ALA A 588 2.08 -25.18 14.19
N SER A 589 2.54 -25.47 12.98
CA SER A 589 2.70 -26.83 12.43
C SER A 589 3.94 -27.55 12.97
N VAL A 590 5.03 -26.83 13.26
CA VAL A 590 6.27 -27.37 13.84
C VAL A 590 6.13 -27.63 15.34
N GLU A 591 5.34 -26.82 16.05
CA GLU A 591 5.10 -26.89 17.49
C GLU A 591 3.95 -27.83 17.89
N ASP A 592 3.29 -28.49 16.93
CA ASP A 592 2.01 -29.23 17.08
C ASP A 592 0.93 -28.42 17.84
N SER A 593 0.90 -27.11 17.58
CA SER A 593 0.05 -26.18 18.31
C SER A 593 -1.43 -26.38 17.95
N PRO A 594 -2.38 -26.35 18.91
CA PRO A 594 -3.82 -26.40 18.62
C PRO A 594 -4.31 -25.31 17.64
N ILE A 595 -3.52 -24.25 17.46
CA ILE A 595 -3.76 -23.17 16.51
C ILE A 595 -3.73 -23.65 15.05
N GLN A 596 -3.01 -24.74 14.72
CA GLN A 596 -2.88 -25.26 13.34
C GLN A 596 -4.24 -25.59 12.67
N VAL A 597 -5.24 -25.97 13.46
CA VAL A 597 -6.61 -26.25 13.00
C VAL A 597 -7.30 -24.98 12.47
N ARG A 598 -6.93 -23.81 12.99
CA ARG A 598 -7.51 -22.50 12.63
C ARG A 598 -6.61 -21.64 11.75
N LEU A 599 -5.29 -21.83 11.80
CA LEU A 599 -4.30 -21.12 11.00
C LEU A 599 -3.37 -22.12 10.31
N ASN A 600 -3.60 -22.33 9.02
CA ASN A 600 -2.83 -23.21 8.15
C ASN A 600 -2.74 -22.61 6.74
N HIS A 601 -1.82 -23.11 5.91
CA HIS A 601 -1.58 -22.54 4.59
C HIS A 601 -2.82 -22.52 3.68
N LYS A 602 -3.69 -23.55 3.72
CA LYS A 602 -4.94 -23.60 2.94
C LYS A 602 -5.88 -22.43 3.26
N PHE A 603 -6.05 -22.12 4.55
CA PHE A 603 -6.83 -20.95 4.98
C PHE A 603 -6.20 -19.63 4.50
N ILE A 604 -4.87 -19.55 4.44
CA ILE A 604 -4.16 -18.36 3.94
C ILE A 604 -4.29 -18.23 2.41
N ASP A 605 -4.23 -19.35 1.68
CA ASP A 605 -4.46 -19.38 0.22
C ASP A 605 -5.91 -18.95 -0.10
N GLU A 606 -6.89 -19.36 0.72
CA GLU A 606 -8.29 -18.92 0.62
C GLU A 606 -8.47 -17.43 0.94
N LEU A 607 -7.75 -16.88 1.94
CA LEU A 607 -7.73 -15.45 2.23
C LEU A 607 -7.06 -14.63 1.12
N GLU A 608 -5.99 -15.14 0.52
CA GLU A 608 -5.25 -14.47 -0.55
C GLU A 608 -6.06 -14.43 -1.85
N ALA A 609 -6.75 -15.52 -2.20
CA ALA A 609 -7.64 -15.59 -3.35
C ALA A 609 -8.92 -14.73 -3.19
N ASN A 610 -9.38 -14.50 -1.96
CA ASN A 610 -10.59 -13.72 -1.65
C ASN A 610 -10.27 -12.40 -0.92
N ARG A 611 -9.13 -11.78 -1.27
CA ARG A 611 -8.60 -10.56 -0.65
C ARG A 611 -9.62 -9.41 -0.76
N LEU A 612 -10.11 -8.94 0.38
CA LEU A 612 -10.91 -7.71 0.44
C LEU A 612 -9.99 -6.49 0.31
N VAL A 613 -10.34 -5.59 -0.59
CA VAL A 613 -9.72 -4.26 -0.82
C VAL A 613 -10.83 -3.24 -1.03
N ALA A 614 -10.59 -1.95 -0.80
CA ALA A 614 -11.50 -0.88 -1.22
C ALA A 614 -11.66 -0.86 -2.75
N ASP A 615 -12.81 -0.42 -3.26
CA ASP A 615 -12.99 -0.19 -4.70
C ASP A 615 -12.29 1.11 -5.14
N PRO A 616 -11.79 1.19 -6.39
CA PRO A 616 -11.38 2.46 -6.99
C PRO A 616 -12.55 3.45 -6.98
N GLY A 617 -12.30 4.67 -6.49
CA GLY A 617 -13.36 5.69 -6.35
C GLY A 617 -14.28 5.49 -5.13
N ALA A 618 -13.92 4.65 -4.16
CA ALA A 618 -14.63 4.59 -2.89
C ALA A 618 -14.48 5.92 -2.11
N THR A 619 -15.60 6.60 -1.86
CA THR A 619 -15.66 7.78 -0.99
C THR A 619 -15.55 7.33 0.47
N TYR A 620 -14.56 7.86 1.18
CA TYR A 620 -14.60 7.86 2.64
C TYR A 620 -15.30 9.17 3.06
N ALA A 621 -16.00 9.21 4.19
CA ALA A 621 -16.73 10.42 4.65
C ALA A 621 -15.82 11.64 4.93
N LYS A 622 -14.51 11.44 4.68
CA LYS A 622 -13.30 12.00 5.25
C LYS A 622 -12.17 10.94 4.94
N GLU A 623 -10.91 11.23 4.55
CA GLU A 623 -9.82 10.20 4.27
C GLU A 623 -8.60 10.24 5.26
N LEU A 624 -7.29 10.11 4.90
CA LEU A 624 -6.12 10.41 5.79
C LEU A 624 -4.70 10.55 5.15
N TYR A 625 -3.88 11.57 5.53
CA TYR A 625 -2.45 11.73 5.14
C TYR A 625 -1.50 12.12 6.30
N LEU A 626 -0.29 11.54 6.25
CA LEU A 626 0.84 11.78 7.17
C LEU A 626 2.16 11.59 6.40
N ASN A 627 3.08 12.55 6.47
CA ASN A 627 4.34 12.47 5.73
C ASN A 627 5.53 11.92 6.55
N LEU A 628 5.94 10.67 6.27
CA LEU A 628 7.06 9.97 6.91
C LEU A 628 8.48 10.39 6.40
N SER A 629 8.60 11.45 5.57
CA SER A 629 9.71 11.61 4.61
C SER A 629 10.67 12.79 4.84
N THR A 630 10.85 13.22 6.08
CA THR A 630 11.43 14.54 6.43
C THR A 630 12.97 14.57 6.54
N ARG A 631 13.67 14.31 5.42
CA ARG A 631 15.14 14.13 5.35
C ARG A 631 15.92 15.41 4.93
N SER A 632 17.02 15.74 5.62
CA SER A 632 18.02 16.74 5.15
C SER A 632 18.88 16.20 3.98
N PHE A 633 19.72 17.08 3.40
CA PHE A 633 20.51 16.86 2.19
C PHE A 633 22.00 17.24 2.36
N ARG A 634 22.71 16.59 3.29
CA ARG A 634 24.19 16.44 3.24
C ARG A 634 24.71 15.33 4.17
N ASP A 635 25.80 14.72 3.73
CA ASP A 635 26.74 13.81 4.41
C ASP A 635 26.22 12.52 5.08
N VAL A 636 27.07 11.48 5.05
CA VAL A 636 26.71 10.11 5.42
C VAL A 636 26.90 9.90 6.94
N LYS A 637 25.82 10.09 7.71
CA LYS A 637 25.79 9.68 9.14
C LYS A 637 24.37 9.37 9.63
N LEU A 638 24.20 8.25 10.35
CA LEU A 638 22.92 7.74 10.83
C LEU A 638 22.06 8.81 11.51
N THR A 639 20.84 9.03 11.00
CA THR A 639 19.82 9.89 11.61
C THR A 639 18.46 9.22 11.42
N ARG A 640 17.76 8.92 12.52
CA ARG A 640 16.39 8.39 12.50
C ARG A 640 15.40 9.53 12.19
N LEU A 641 14.41 9.27 11.31
CA LEU A 641 13.63 10.30 10.60
C LEU A 641 12.24 10.64 11.17
N VAL A 642 12.09 10.50 12.48
CA VAL A 642 11.28 11.43 13.27
C VAL A 642 12.16 11.85 14.44
N SER A 643 12.19 13.14 14.82
CA SER A 643 12.76 13.50 16.13
C SER A 643 11.91 12.79 17.17
N PRO A 644 12.43 11.76 17.86
CA PRO A 644 11.58 10.78 18.53
C PRO A 644 10.70 11.48 19.55
N PHE A 645 9.38 11.27 19.46
CA PHE A 645 8.46 11.91 20.39
C PHE A 645 8.27 11.07 21.65
N VAL A 646 8.11 11.78 22.76
CA VAL A 646 7.72 11.22 24.05
C VAL A 646 6.38 11.86 24.40
N ALA A 647 5.35 11.06 24.69
CA ALA A 647 4.05 11.57 25.10
C ALA A 647 4.02 11.81 26.60
N GLY A 648 3.62 13.01 27.03
CA GLY A 648 3.49 13.40 28.43
C GLY A 648 4.14 14.75 28.79
N PRO A 649 4.17 15.09 30.08
CA PRO A 649 3.76 14.26 31.22
C PRO A 649 2.24 14.06 31.32
N ASN A 650 1.83 12.89 31.80
CA ASN A 650 0.47 12.57 32.28
C ASN A 650 -0.69 12.69 31.25
N SER A 651 -0.38 12.79 29.95
CA SER A 651 -1.36 12.82 28.85
C SER A 651 -0.77 12.20 27.58
N VAL A 652 -1.58 11.44 26.84
CA VAL A 652 -1.20 10.81 25.56
C VAL A 652 -1.19 11.81 24.40
N LYS A 653 -2.00 12.88 24.51
CA LYS A 653 -2.14 13.94 23.48
C LYS A 653 -0.99 14.95 23.46
N VAL A 654 -0.11 14.94 24.48
CA VAL A 654 1.00 15.90 24.61
C VAL A 654 2.29 15.27 24.11
N ALA A 655 2.51 15.24 22.79
CA ALA A 655 3.75 14.72 22.21
C ALA A 655 4.86 15.80 22.19
N THR A 656 5.96 15.57 22.91
CA THR A 656 7.14 16.45 22.94
C THR A 656 8.32 15.79 22.21
N PRO A 657 9.06 16.48 21.32
CA PRO A 657 10.29 15.94 20.74
C PRO A 657 11.34 15.66 21.82
N LEU A 658 11.95 14.48 21.81
CA LEU A 658 12.90 14.03 22.84
C LEU A 658 14.08 14.99 23.04
N LYS A 659 14.59 15.61 21.96
CA LYS A 659 15.66 16.63 22.06
C LYS A 659 15.29 17.82 22.95
N ASN A 660 14.00 18.14 23.07
CA ASN A 660 13.48 19.21 23.93
C ASN A 660 13.27 18.74 25.38
N LEU A 661 13.24 17.42 25.65
CA LEU A 661 13.19 16.83 26.99
C LEU A 661 14.60 16.50 27.52
N GLU A 662 15.49 16.04 26.65
CA GLU A 662 16.93 15.87 26.94
C GLU A 662 17.56 17.20 27.41
N SER A 663 17.17 18.33 26.81
CA SER A 663 17.59 19.67 27.24
C SER A 663 16.98 20.14 28.56
N GLN A 664 16.00 19.43 29.12
CA GLN A 664 15.42 19.69 30.44
C GLN A 664 16.04 18.81 31.55
N ASP A 665 16.97 17.91 31.19
CA ASP A 665 17.71 17.03 32.10
C ASP A 665 16.85 16.25 33.12
N ILE A 666 15.64 15.85 32.70
CA ILE A 666 14.60 15.32 33.57
C ILE A 666 15.05 13.97 34.17
N PRO A 667 15.30 13.86 35.49
CA PRO A 667 15.73 12.62 36.12
C PRO A 667 14.64 11.56 36.05
N LEU A 668 15.04 10.28 36.07
CA LEU A 668 14.15 9.13 35.96
C LEU A 668 14.21 8.28 37.23
N ASN A 669 13.07 7.73 37.66
CA ASN A 669 13.00 6.77 38.76
C ASN A 669 12.64 5.36 38.27
N LYS A 670 11.70 5.24 37.33
CA LYS A 670 11.21 3.93 36.86
C LYS A 670 11.04 3.87 35.34
N ALA A 671 11.49 2.77 34.74
CA ALA A 671 11.36 2.48 33.31
C ALA A 671 10.56 1.18 33.11
N TYR A 672 9.71 1.11 32.09
CA TYR A 672 8.82 -0.04 31.86
C TYR A 672 8.76 -0.45 30.39
N LEU A 673 9.39 -1.57 30.03
CA LEU A 673 9.26 -2.24 28.74
C LEU A 673 8.26 -3.40 28.90
N VAL A 674 6.99 -3.07 28.77
CA VAL A 674 5.82 -3.89 29.12
C VAL A 674 4.65 -3.57 28.18
N SER A 675 3.52 -4.26 28.36
CA SER A 675 2.29 -4.13 27.54
C SER A 675 2.34 -4.89 26.21
N CYS A 676 1.15 -5.18 25.68
CA CYS A 676 0.97 -5.74 24.34
C CYS A 676 1.39 -4.75 23.23
N THR A 677 1.37 -3.44 23.52
CA THR A 677 1.71 -2.38 22.56
C THR A 677 3.15 -2.51 22.05
N ASN A 678 4.15 -2.54 22.94
CA ASN A 678 5.57 -2.59 22.54
C ASN A 678 6.43 -3.43 23.50
N SER A 679 6.14 -4.73 23.57
CA SER A 679 6.98 -5.72 24.27
C SER A 679 6.97 -7.11 23.61
N ARG A 680 6.99 -7.14 22.27
CA ARG A 680 7.22 -8.36 21.48
C ARG A 680 8.71 -8.63 21.32
N ALA A 681 9.09 -9.79 20.77
CA ALA A 681 10.51 -10.15 20.63
C ALA A 681 11.31 -9.09 19.83
N SER A 682 10.67 -8.45 18.84
CA SER A 682 11.18 -7.33 18.06
C SER A 682 11.43 -6.05 18.89
N ASP A 683 10.50 -5.67 19.78
CA ASP A 683 10.66 -4.56 20.73
C ASP A 683 11.80 -4.84 21.74
N ILE A 684 11.84 -6.07 22.28
CA ILE A 684 12.84 -6.50 23.26
C ILE A 684 14.23 -6.49 22.62
N ALA A 685 14.38 -6.98 21.39
CA ALA A 685 15.62 -6.91 20.62
C ALA A 685 16.05 -5.47 20.29
N ALA A 686 15.10 -4.53 20.13
CA ALA A 686 15.40 -3.11 19.95
C ALA A 686 15.95 -2.48 21.25
N ALA A 687 15.37 -2.81 22.40
CA ALA A 687 15.87 -2.39 23.72
C ALA A 687 17.24 -3.01 24.06
N ALA A 688 17.41 -4.31 23.88
CA ALA A 688 18.66 -5.04 24.14
C ALA A 688 19.84 -4.48 23.32
N ARG A 689 19.57 -4.03 22.09
CA ARG A 689 20.54 -3.34 21.23
C ARG A 689 21.20 -2.14 21.89
N VAL A 690 20.45 -1.35 22.66
CA VAL A 690 20.96 -0.16 23.36
C VAL A 690 22.01 -0.56 24.39
N PHE A 691 21.74 -1.59 25.20
CA PHE A 691 22.68 -2.11 26.19
C PHE A 691 23.89 -2.79 25.53
N ARG A 692 23.70 -3.54 24.44
CA ARG A 692 24.82 -4.11 23.64
C ARG A 692 25.76 -3.03 23.08
N GLN A 693 25.22 -1.90 22.60
CA GLN A 693 26.02 -0.82 22.02
C GLN A 693 26.60 0.15 23.08
N ALA A 694 26.08 0.14 24.31
CA ALA A 694 26.66 0.85 25.45
C ALA A 694 27.76 0.07 26.18
N THR A 695 27.79 -1.25 26.02
CA THR A 695 28.79 -2.17 26.58
C THR A 695 30.19 -1.83 26.08
N LYS A 696 31.17 -1.75 27.00
CA LYS A 696 32.58 -1.42 26.71
C LYS A 696 33.51 -2.38 27.43
N ASP A 697 34.66 -2.66 26.82
CA ASP A 697 35.75 -3.45 27.43
C ASP A 697 35.28 -4.78 28.06
N SER A 698 34.34 -5.44 27.38
CA SER A 698 33.65 -6.68 27.81
C SER A 698 32.90 -6.60 29.15
N LYS A 699 32.60 -5.39 29.66
CA LYS A 699 31.72 -5.17 30.82
C LYS A 699 30.30 -4.81 30.35
N PRO A 700 29.28 -5.64 30.63
CA PRO A 700 27.89 -5.34 30.26
C PRO A 700 27.45 -3.98 30.81
N ALA A 701 26.78 -3.20 29.96
CA ALA A 701 26.15 -1.96 30.40
C ALA A 701 25.07 -2.26 31.47
N GLN A 702 24.97 -1.41 32.49
CA GLN A 702 24.04 -1.57 33.61
C GLN A 702 23.01 -0.44 33.63
N VAL A 703 21.83 -0.70 34.16
CA VAL A 703 20.82 0.32 34.50
C VAL A 703 21.41 1.36 35.46
N ALA A 704 21.02 2.62 35.31
CA ALA A 704 21.58 3.73 36.09
C ALA A 704 21.26 3.61 37.60
N PRO A 705 22.19 3.94 38.51
CA PRO A 705 21.96 3.87 39.95
C PRO A 705 20.73 4.68 40.38
N GLY A 706 19.77 4.02 41.02
CA GLY A 706 18.51 4.63 41.47
C GLY A 706 17.33 4.49 40.50
N VAL A 707 17.55 3.97 39.28
CA VAL A 707 16.46 3.59 38.37
C VAL A 707 16.05 2.13 38.60
N LYS A 708 14.75 1.86 38.60
CA LYS A 708 14.19 0.50 38.44
C LYS A 708 13.71 0.31 37.00
N PHE A 709 14.20 -0.70 36.30
CA PHE A 709 13.79 -1.00 34.92
C PHE A 709 13.05 -2.33 34.87
N TYR A 710 11.77 -2.31 34.54
CA TYR A 710 10.90 -3.48 34.48
C TYR A 710 10.75 -4.00 33.04
N ILE A 711 10.86 -5.31 32.85
CA ILE A 711 10.61 -5.99 31.56
C ILE A 711 9.50 -7.04 31.70
N ALA A 712 8.58 -7.07 30.74
CA ALA A 712 7.49 -8.06 30.67
C ALA A 712 7.13 -8.33 29.21
N ALA A 713 7.30 -9.55 28.72
CA ALA A 713 6.95 -9.89 27.33
C ALA A 713 5.43 -9.81 27.09
N ALA A 714 5.02 -9.52 25.85
CA ALA A 714 3.62 -9.46 25.45
C ALA A 714 2.90 -10.83 25.52
N SER A 715 3.65 -11.94 25.44
CA SER A 715 3.15 -13.31 25.66
C SER A 715 4.33 -14.27 25.91
N LEU A 716 4.05 -15.49 26.38
CA LEU A 716 5.09 -16.50 26.65
C LEU A 716 5.90 -16.90 25.39
N PRO A 717 5.31 -17.12 24.19
CA PRO A 717 6.11 -17.38 22.98
C PRO A 717 7.05 -16.22 22.61
N GLU A 718 6.59 -14.97 22.77
CA GLU A 718 7.44 -13.79 22.51
C GLU A 718 8.59 -13.66 23.53
N GLN A 719 8.39 -14.14 24.76
CA GLN A 719 9.47 -14.27 25.75
C GLN A 719 10.48 -15.35 25.32
N GLN A 720 10.00 -16.54 24.93
CA GLN A 720 10.84 -17.67 24.50
C GLN A 720 11.71 -17.30 23.30
N ILE A 721 11.16 -16.61 22.30
CA ILE A 721 11.92 -16.12 21.14
C ILE A 721 13.02 -15.14 21.57
N ALA A 722 12.74 -14.23 22.52
CA ALA A 722 13.72 -13.29 23.04
C ALA A 722 14.79 -13.94 23.95
N GLU A 723 14.45 -15.03 24.64
CA GLU A 723 15.36 -15.86 25.42
C GLU A 723 16.30 -16.67 24.50
N GLU A 724 15.77 -17.33 23.48
CA GLU A 724 16.55 -18.09 22.48
C GLU A 724 17.48 -17.19 21.65
N ALA A 725 17.04 -15.96 21.32
CA ALA A 725 17.87 -14.96 20.65
C ALA A 725 18.96 -14.34 21.58
N GLY A 726 18.87 -14.55 22.90
CA GLY A 726 19.74 -13.89 23.88
C GLY A 726 19.52 -12.38 23.97
N ASP A 727 18.35 -11.88 23.57
CA ASP A 727 17.94 -10.48 23.76
C ASP A 727 17.42 -10.25 25.19
N TRP A 728 16.64 -11.19 25.71
CA TRP A 728 16.12 -11.15 27.08
C TRP A 728 17.23 -11.14 28.12
N GLN A 729 18.21 -12.05 27.99
CA GLN A 729 19.32 -12.17 28.94
C GLN A 729 20.17 -10.89 29.01
N VAL A 730 20.34 -10.16 27.89
CA VAL A 730 21.08 -8.88 27.88
C VAL A 730 20.40 -7.81 28.74
N LEU A 731 19.07 -7.81 28.84
CA LEU A 731 18.34 -6.88 29.70
C LEU A 731 18.40 -7.32 31.18
N VAL A 732 18.29 -8.62 31.44
CA VAL A 732 18.44 -9.20 32.79
C VAL A 732 19.85 -8.96 33.35
N ASP A 733 20.89 -9.25 32.57
CA ASP A 733 22.31 -9.01 32.91
C ASP A 733 22.62 -7.52 33.14
N ALA A 734 21.83 -6.61 32.54
CA ALA A 734 21.93 -5.17 32.76
C ALA A 734 21.22 -4.69 34.04
N GLY A 735 20.52 -5.57 34.77
CA GLY A 735 19.81 -5.24 36.00
C GLY A 735 18.31 -4.97 35.83
N ALA A 736 17.65 -5.49 34.79
CA ALA A 736 16.20 -5.38 34.64
C ALA A 736 15.43 -6.33 35.57
N GLU A 737 14.37 -5.83 36.20
CA GLU A 737 13.40 -6.59 37.00
C GLU A 737 12.37 -7.27 36.09
N VAL A 738 12.40 -8.60 36.02
CA VAL A 738 11.45 -9.40 35.23
C VAL A 738 10.08 -9.45 35.90
N LEU A 739 9.02 -9.20 35.13
CA LEU A 739 7.62 -9.41 35.49
C LEU A 739 7.00 -10.53 34.63
N PRO A 740 5.91 -11.18 35.09
CA PRO A 740 5.19 -12.15 34.28
C PRO A 740 4.69 -11.55 32.95
N ALA A 741 4.72 -12.34 31.87
CA ALA A 741 4.26 -11.92 30.55
C ALA A 741 2.80 -11.44 30.58
N GLY A 742 2.54 -10.21 30.12
CA GLY A 742 1.23 -9.56 30.17
C GLY A 742 1.26 -8.06 30.49
N CYS A 743 0.19 -7.59 31.13
CA CYS A 743 0.00 -6.18 31.49
C CYS A 743 0.71 -5.81 32.82
N LEU A 744 1.02 -4.52 33.00
CA LEU A 744 1.64 -4.00 34.22
C LEU A 744 0.74 -4.26 35.46
N GLY A 745 1.20 -5.11 36.37
CA GLY A 745 0.53 -5.42 37.64
C GLY A 745 1.26 -4.93 38.90
N THR A 746 2.52 -4.51 38.80
CA THR A 746 3.40 -4.17 39.93
C THR A 746 4.35 -3.02 39.59
N GLY A 747 5.04 -2.45 40.59
CA GLY A 747 6.09 -1.44 40.37
C GLY A 747 5.61 0.00 40.14
N LEU A 748 4.40 0.35 40.61
CA LEU A 748 3.78 1.68 40.44
C LEU A 748 4.68 2.86 40.87
N LEU A 749 4.44 4.04 40.30
CA LEU A 749 5.10 5.30 40.61
C LEU A 749 4.63 5.89 41.94
N GLU A 750 5.57 6.39 42.73
CA GLU A 750 5.35 7.06 44.01
C GLU A 750 5.18 8.59 43.84
N PRO A 751 4.68 9.33 44.86
CA PRO A 751 4.51 10.77 44.78
C PRO A 751 5.82 11.51 44.40
N GLY A 752 5.78 12.26 43.31
CA GLY A 752 6.93 13.03 42.79
C GLY A 752 7.90 12.26 41.88
N GLU A 753 7.75 10.94 41.72
CA GLU A 753 8.60 10.17 40.80
C GLU A 753 8.31 10.47 39.32
N VAL A 754 9.33 10.24 38.49
CA VAL A 754 9.24 10.26 37.02
C VAL A 754 9.34 8.83 36.48
N GLY A 755 8.40 8.46 35.61
CA GLY A 755 8.35 7.18 34.93
C GLY A 755 8.29 7.29 33.42
N ILE A 756 8.96 6.37 32.71
CA ILE A 756 8.92 6.27 31.23
C ILE A 756 8.55 4.85 30.78
N SER A 757 7.64 4.72 29.82
CA SER A 757 7.04 3.42 29.46
C SER A 757 6.82 3.21 27.97
N ALA A 758 6.92 1.94 27.53
CA ALA A 758 6.50 1.47 26.20
C ALA A 758 5.01 1.08 26.13
N SER A 759 4.21 1.50 27.12
CA SER A 759 2.76 1.37 27.17
C SER A 759 2.05 2.39 26.27
N ASN A 760 0.75 2.20 26.01
CA ASN A 760 -0.08 3.16 25.28
C ASN A 760 -0.74 4.24 26.16
N ARG A 761 -0.70 4.14 27.50
CA ARG A 761 -1.45 5.04 28.40
C ARG A 761 -0.65 5.55 29.60
N ASN A 762 -0.55 6.89 29.73
CA ASN A 762 0.14 7.61 30.81
C ASN A 762 -0.76 8.55 31.64
N PHE A 763 -2.09 8.50 31.51
CA PHE A 763 -3.02 9.44 32.17
C PHE A 763 -2.68 9.68 33.66
N LYS A 764 -2.93 10.87 34.19
CA LYS A 764 -2.55 11.26 35.57
C LYS A 764 -2.97 10.21 36.63
N GLY A 765 -1.97 9.56 37.24
CA GLY A 765 -2.14 8.47 38.21
C GLY A 765 -2.26 7.05 37.62
N ARG A 766 -2.42 6.87 36.31
CA ARG A 766 -2.63 5.53 35.68
C ARG A 766 -1.49 4.55 35.95
N MET A 767 -0.30 5.07 36.24
CA MET A 767 0.89 4.31 36.60
C MET A 767 1.27 4.41 38.09
N GLY A 768 0.41 4.97 38.97
CA GLY A 768 0.67 5.12 40.40
C GLY A 768 0.12 6.43 40.99
N SER A 769 0.94 7.15 41.74
CA SER A 769 0.54 8.41 42.37
C SER A 769 0.07 9.46 41.34
N THR A 770 -1.00 10.20 41.69
CA THR A 770 -1.46 11.36 40.93
C THR A 770 -0.48 12.55 40.96
N ALA A 771 0.53 12.50 41.83
CA ALA A 771 1.64 13.45 41.91
C ALA A 771 2.90 13.00 41.13
N ALA A 772 2.90 11.80 40.53
CA ALA A 772 3.98 11.34 39.66
C ALA A 772 3.88 11.97 38.25
N LYS A 773 4.96 11.85 37.46
CA LYS A 773 5.01 12.22 36.03
C LYS A 773 5.27 10.98 35.17
N ALA A 774 4.24 10.50 34.48
CA ALA A 774 4.34 9.39 33.53
C ALA A 774 4.52 9.89 32.09
N TYR A 775 5.46 9.27 31.37
CA TYR A 775 5.80 9.54 29.98
C TYR A 775 5.75 8.23 29.16
N LEU A 776 5.36 8.32 27.89
CA LEU A 776 5.40 7.19 26.94
C LEU A 776 6.47 7.41 25.87
N ALA A 777 7.24 6.38 25.56
CA ALA A 777 8.31 6.44 24.56
C ALA A 777 8.59 5.04 23.96
N SER A 778 9.28 4.98 22.83
CA SER A 778 9.65 3.68 22.21
C SER A 778 10.59 2.85 23.09
N PRO A 779 10.65 1.52 22.90
CA PRO A 779 11.55 0.62 23.63
C PRO A 779 12.99 1.09 23.75
N GLU A 780 13.58 1.69 22.71
CA GLU A 780 14.98 2.13 22.74
C GLU A 780 15.18 3.43 23.52
N ILE A 781 14.14 4.27 23.62
CA ILE A 781 14.16 5.48 24.45
C ILE A 781 13.95 5.11 25.91
N VAL A 782 13.06 4.16 26.21
CA VAL A 782 12.88 3.58 27.55
C VAL A 782 14.19 2.95 28.01
N ALA A 783 14.82 2.12 27.19
CA ALA A 783 16.11 1.49 27.47
C ALA A 783 17.26 2.52 27.64
N ALA A 784 17.37 3.50 26.74
CA ALA A 784 18.40 4.53 26.84
C ALA A 784 18.20 5.48 28.03
N SER A 785 16.96 5.72 28.44
CA SER A 785 16.64 6.51 29.64
C SER A 785 16.96 5.72 30.92
N ALA A 786 16.65 4.43 30.94
CA ALA A 786 17.00 3.52 32.04
C ALA A 786 18.53 3.40 32.22
N LEU A 787 19.27 3.34 31.11
CA LEU A 787 20.73 3.34 31.07
C LEU A 787 21.35 4.67 31.55
N GLN A 788 20.67 5.81 31.37
CA GLN A 788 21.23 7.15 31.64
C GLN A 788 20.74 7.81 32.93
N GLY A 789 19.69 7.30 33.59
CA GLY A 789 19.15 7.89 34.83
C GLY A 789 18.22 9.09 34.62
N LYS A 790 17.86 9.38 33.36
CA LYS A 790 17.09 10.55 32.93
C LYS A 790 16.43 10.30 31.58
N ILE A 791 15.43 11.11 31.21
CA ILE A 791 14.78 11.01 29.89
C ILE A 791 15.79 11.33 28.79
N ALA A 792 16.21 10.31 28.05
CA ALA A 792 17.26 10.40 27.04
C ALA A 792 17.14 9.34 25.95
N GLY A 793 17.59 9.68 24.73
CA GLY A 793 17.68 8.77 23.61
C GLY A 793 19.06 8.12 23.48
N PRO A 794 19.17 7.04 22.69
CA PRO A 794 20.47 6.57 22.22
C PRO A 794 21.06 7.54 21.18
N ASN A 795 22.38 7.69 21.18
CA ASN A 795 23.11 8.78 20.50
C ASN A 795 23.07 8.78 18.95
N TRP A 796 22.30 7.89 18.31
CA TRP A 796 22.07 7.85 16.86
C TRP A 796 20.79 8.59 16.41
N TYR A 797 20.05 9.20 17.33
CA TYR A 797 19.00 10.18 17.02
C TYR A 797 19.60 11.60 16.89
N GLN A 798 19.88 12.04 15.66
CA GLN A 798 20.23 13.43 15.34
C GLN A 798 18.96 14.25 15.00
N LYS A 799 19.02 15.58 15.02
CA LYS A 799 17.92 16.45 14.53
C LYS A 799 17.99 16.50 12.99
N PRO A 800 16.91 16.22 12.24
CA PRO A 800 16.89 16.48 10.81
C PRO A 800 16.93 17.99 10.54
N GLU A 801 17.88 18.43 9.74
CA GLU A 801 18.03 19.82 9.30
C GLU A 801 16.79 20.30 8.53
N GLY A 802 16.33 21.52 8.79
CA GLY A 802 15.15 22.10 8.12
C GLY A 802 13.78 21.55 8.56
N VAL A 803 13.73 20.67 9.56
CA VAL A 803 12.49 20.02 10.01
C VAL A 803 12.25 20.29 11.49
N GLU A 804 11.18 21.02 11.80
CA GLU A 804 10.81 21.39 13.17
C GLU A 804 9.55 20.67 13.68
N LYS A 805 8.70 20.18 12.77
CA LYS A 805 7.44 19.47 13.03
C LYS A 805 7.18 18.40 11.96
N VAL A 806 6.21 17.52 12.23
CA VAL A 806 5.62 16.56 11.26
C VAL A 806 4.56 17.30 10.40
N ILE A 807 4.18 16.76 9.24
CA ILE A 807 3.34 17.40 8.20
C ILE A 807 2.01 16.62 8.01
N ILE A 808 0.85 17.31 8.00
CA ILE A 808 -0.56 16.83 8.12
C ILE A 808 -1.62 17.87 7.58
N GLY A 809 -2.93 17.54 7.44
CA GLY A 809 -4.09 18.46 7.18
C GLY A 809 -5.53 17.80 7.15
N GLU A 810 -6.42 18.09 6.17
CA GLU A 810 -7.72 17.40 5.81
C GLU A 810 -8.16 17.33 4.27
N GLY A 811 -7.89 16.23 3.50
CA GLY A 811 -8.03 15.99 2.00
C GLY A 811 -6.85 15.21 1.31
N SER A 812 -7.01 14.38 0.25
CA SER A 812 -6.25 13.11 -0.02
C SER A 812 -4.71 13.04 -0.07
N GLY A 813 -3.99 14.14 -0.26
CA GLY A 813 -2.52 14.12 -0.40
C GLY A 813 -1.98 14.51 -1.77
N ASP A 814 -2.78 15.16 -2.65
CA ASP A 814 -2.43 15.45 -4.04
C ASP A 814 -3.01 16.78 -4.59
N HIS A 815 -2.16 17.81 -4.69
CA HIS A 815 -2.54 19.16 -5.16
C HIS A 815 -3.15 19.25 -6.57
N VAL A 816 -3.11 18.16 -7.36
CA VAL A 816 -3.74 18.09 -8.68
C VAL A 816 -5.07 17.33 -8.61
N VAL A 817 -5.12 16.20 -7.88
CA VAL A 817 -6.36 15.43 -7.68
C VAL A 817 -7.31 16.11 -6.69
N ASP A 818 -6.83 16.63 -5.57
CA ASP A 818 -7.66 17.37 -4.61
C ASP A 818 -8.18 18.68 -5.23
N LYS A 819 -7.46 19.24 -6.21
CA LYS A 819 -7.94 20.38 -7.01
C LYS A 819 -8.94 19.97 -8.10
N ALA A 820 -8.77 18.83 -8.74
CA ALA A 820 -9.76 18.27 -9.67
C ALA A 820 -11.07 17.91 -8.93
N ARG A 821 -10.95 17.21 -7.80
CA ARG A 821 -12.05 16.97 -6.86
C ARG A 821 -12.72 18.26 -6.41
N SER A 822 -11.98 19.30 -5.99
CA SER A 822 -12.61 20.58 -5.62
C SER A 822 -13.41 21.26 -6.75
N ILE A 823 -13.16 20.88 -8.02
CA ILE A 823 -13.93 21.34 -9.18
C ILE A 823 -15.12 20.39 -9.42
N GLU A 824 -14.95 19.08 -9.26
CA GLU A 824 -16.02 18.07 -9.37
C GLU A 824 -17.02 18.18 -8.21
N ASP A 825 -16.58 18.25 -6.95
CA ASP A 825 -17.37 18.51 -5.75
C ASP A 825 -18.12 19.86 -5.82
N ALA A 826 -17.50 20.89 -6.42
CA ALA A 826 -18.15 22.16 -6.68
C ALA A 826 -19.16 22.08 -7.82
N LEU A 827 -18.91 21.26 -8.84
CA LEU A 827 -19.85 21.00 -9.94
C LEU A 827 -21.05 20.20 -9.43
N ASP A 828 -20.84 19.16 -8.62
CA ASP A 828 -21.89 18.36 -7.98
C ASP A 828 -22.65 19.17 -6.92
N SER A 829 -22.01 20.12 -6.23
CA SER A 829 -22.70 21.10 -5.39
C SER A 829 -23.56 22.07 -6.21
N ILE A 830 -23.10 22.49 -7.39
CA ILE A 830 -23.87 23.32 -8.33
C ILE A 830 -25.01 22.53 -8.98
N ILE A 831 -24.82 21.23 -9.26
CA ILE A 831 -25.86 20.33 -9.75
C ILE A 831 -26.88 20.08 -8.65
N GLY A 832 -26.48 19.79 -7.42
CA GLY A 832 -27.39 19.67 -6.27
C GLY A 832 -28.15 20.96 -5.96
N LEU A 833 -27.54 22.13 -6.16
CA LEU A 833 -28.23 23.43 -6.12
C LEU A 833 -29.19 23.61 -7.30
N ALA A 834 -28.84 23.16 -8.51
CA ALA A 834 -29.70 23.20 -9.69
C ALA A 834 -30.90 22.26 -9.53
N ASP A 835 -30.70 21.02 -9.10
CA ASP A 835 -31.75 20.03 -8.82
C ASP A 835 -32.65 20.49 -7.67
N SER A 836 -32.09 21.11 -6.63
CA SER A 836 -32.85 21.76 -5.56
C SER A 836 -33.67 22.96 -6.09
N MET A 837 -33.11 23.77 -6.98
CA MET A 837 -33.84 24.86 -7.66
C MET A 837 -34.92 24.33 -8.62
N ILE A 838 -34.69 23.20 -9.29
CA ILE A 838 -35.68 22.54 -10.16
C ILE A 838 -36.82 21.98 -9.31
N ALA A 839 -36.54 21.24 -8.24
CA ALA A 839 -37.55 20.77 -7.30
C ALA A 839 -38.35 21.92 -6.66
N THR A 840 -37.68 23.04 -6.37
CA THR A 840 -38.33 24.27 -5.88
C THR A 840 -39.20 24.94 -6.97
N ALA A 841 -38.78 24.91 -8.23
CA ALA A 841 -39.52 25.49 -9.35
C ALA A 841 -40.72 24.63 -9.78
N GLU A 842 -40.60 23.30 -9.76
CA GLU A 842 -41.68 22.36 -10.00
C GLU A 842 -42.72 22.45 -8.87
N GLY A 843 -42.27 22.47 -7.61
CA GLY A 843 -43.12 22.72 -6.44
C GLY A 843 -43.80 24.09 -6.42
N ALA A 844 -43.25 25.10 -7.11
CA ALA A 844 -43.84 26.43 -7.22
C ALA A 844 -44.98 26.52 -8.27
N SER A 845 -45.22 25.48 -9.07
CA SER A 845 -46.26 25.48 -10.11
C SER A 845 -47.66 25.06 -9.62
N GLU A 846 -47.76 24.37 -8.48
CA GLU A 846 -49.03 23.89 -7.91
C GLU A 846 -49.26 24.33 -6.45
N GLN A 847 -49.49 25.63 -6.22
CA GLN A 847 -50.57 26.06 -5.30
C GLN A 847 -50.91 27.55 -5.39
N SER A 848 -52.19 27.83 -5.62
CA SER A 848 -52.81 29.13 -5.41
C SER A 848 -54.04 28.96 -4.52
N SER A 849 -54.14 29.79 -3.48
CA SER A 849 -55.24 29.88 -2.51
C SER A 849 -55.59 28.62 -1.69
N ALA A 850 -54.98 28.51 -0.51
CA ALA A 850 -55.55 27.88 0.69
C ALA A 850 -55.19 28.74 1.92
N ALA A 851 -55.94 28.61 3.01
CA ALA A 851 -55.80 29.46 4.21
C ALA A 851 -54.88 28.84 5.29
N VAL A 852 -54.39 29.68 6.19
CA VAL A 852 -53.51 29.30 7.32
C VAL A 852 -54.17 28.24 8.21
N ALA A 853 -53.48 27.12 8.38
CA ALA A 853 -53.69 26.15 9.46
C ALA A 853 -52.33 25.88 10.13
N ALA A 854 -52.32 25.47 11.40
CA ALA A 854 -51.08 25.11 12.08
C ALA A 854 -50.60 23.71 11.65
N GLU A 855 -49.30 23.55 11.43
CA GLU A 855 -48.70 22.23 11.18
C GLU A 855 -48.76 21.36 12.45
N GLU A 856 -49.16 20.11 12.31
CA GLU A 856 -49.13 19.14 13.42
C GLU A 856 -47.68 18.67 13.64
N GLU A 857 -47.12 18.91 14.84
CA GLU A 857 -45.81 18.33 15.22
C GLU A 857 -45.89 16.79 15.15
N THR A 858 -45.09 16.18 14.27
CA THR A 858 -44.96 14.72 14.19
C THR A 858 -44.36 14.18 15.49
N LEU A 859 -45.14 13.43 16.26
CA LEU A 859 -44.72 12.84 17.52
C LEU A 859 -43.92 11.56 17.30
N THR A 860 -42.77 11.45 17.95
CA THR A 860 -41.95 10.22 18.00
C THR A 860 -42.72 9.12 18.76
N GLU A 861 -42.76 7.90 18.21
CA GLU A 861 -43.39 6.75 18.88
C GLU A 861 -42.53 6.27 20.06
N VAL A 862 -43.17 6.07 21.22
CA VAL A 862 -42.51 5.64 22.48
C VAL A 862 -42.98 4.24 22.85
N LEU A 863 -42.03 3.30 22.94
CA LEU A 863 -42.36 1.89 23.20
C LEU A 863 -42.82 1.63 24.66
N PRO A 864 -43.72 0.65 24.89
CA PRO A 864 -44.19 0.30 26.23
C PRO A 864 -43.05 -0.08 27.19
N GLY A 865 -42.87 0.74 28.24
CA GLY A 865 -41.81 0.59 29.24
C GLY A 865 -40.65 1.60 29.08
N PHE A 866 -40.63 2.39 28.01
CA PHE A 866 -39.73 3.54 27.88
C PHE A 866 -40.36 4.80 28.52
N PRO A 867 -39.60 5.67 29.21
CA PRO A 867 -40.15 6.91 29.80
C PRO A 867 -40.50 7.97 28.75
N GLU A 868 -41.69 8.57 28.84
CA GLU A 868 -42.12 9.63 27.90
C GLU A 868 -41.44 10.99 28.16
N GLN A 869 -41.11 11.27 29.42
CA GLN A 869 -40.45 12.49 29.87
C GLN A 869 -39.48 12.21 31.02
N ILE A 870 -38.39 12.98 31.10
CA ILE A 870 -37.38 12.90 32.17
C ILE A 870 -37.05 14.32 32.66
N GLU A 871 -37.22 14.58 33.96
CA GLU A 871 -36.91 15.88 34.58
C GLU A 871 -35.92 15.72 35.75
N GLY A 872 -35.04 16.71 35.96
CA GLY A 872 -34.13 16.76 37.11
C GLY A 872 -33.38 18.09 37.24
N GLU A 873 -32.70 18.31 38.38
CA GLU A 873 -31.78 19.44 38.55
C GLU A 873 -30.45 19.15 37.85
N ILE A 874 -29.91 20.15 37.14
CA ILE A 874 -28.61 20.07 36.49
C ILE A 874 -27.49 20.12 37.54
N ILE A 875 -26.72 19.02 37.62
CA ILE A 875 -25.40 18.99 38.23
C ILE A 875 -24.35 19.10 37.12
N PHE A 876 -23.62 20.22 37.11
CA PHE A 876 -22.57 20.47 36.13
C PHE A 876 -21.19 20.05 36.67
N CYS A 877 -20.48 19.24 35.89
CA CYS A 877 -19.09 18.84 36.11
C CYS A 877 -18.24 19.41 34.98
N ASP A 878 -17.57 20.55 35.23
CA ASP A 878 -16.81 21.27 34.19
C ASP A 878 -15.42 20.65 33.98
N ALA A 879 -15.39 19.50 33.29
CA ALA A 879 -14.16 18.88 32.83
C ALA A 879 -14.40 18.15 31.51
N ASP A 880 -13.49 18.37 30.56
CA ASP A 880 -13.40 17.61 29.31
C ASP A 880 -12.58 16.33 29.53
N ASN A 881 -12.86 15.29 28.75
CA ASN A 881 -12.15 13.99 28.79
C ASN A 881 -12.27 13.27 30.16
N ILE A 882 -13.45 13.32 30.80
CA ILE A 882 -13.74 12.48 31.98
C ILE A 882 -13.73 11.01 31.55
N ASN A 883 -12.77 10.24 32.04
CA ASN A 883 -12.52 8.87 31.57
C ASN A 883 -13.28 7.81 32.39
N THR A 884 -13.24 6.54 31.98
CA THR A 884 -13.89 5.42 32.69
C THR A 884 -13.03 4.74 33.77
N ASP A 885 -11.77 5.14 33.97
CA ASP A 885 -10.81 4.50 34.90
C ASP A 885 -9.97 5.54 35.67
N GLY A 886 -10.46 5.91 36.85
CA GLY A 886 -9.70 6.72 37.79
C GLY A 886 -8.83 5.84 38.69
N SER A 887 -7.52 5.90 38.51
CA SER A 887 -6.54 5.19 39.31
C SER A 887 -6.18 5.96 40.59
N SER A 888 -6.94 5.77 41.66
CA SER A 888 -6.65 6.34 42.98
C SER A 888 -5.75 5.44 43.84
N SER A 889 -4.43 5.57 43.69
CA SER A 889 -3.45 5.10 44.68
C SER A 889 -2.87 6.26 45.49
N LEU A 890 -3.62 6.66 46.53
CA LEU A 890 -3.23 7.21 47.84
C LEU A 890 -4.29 8.21 48.38
N PRO A 891 -4.58 8.20 49.69
CA PRO A 891 -5.38 9.24 50.34
C PRO A 891 -4.54 10.49 50.67
N SER A 892 -5.22 11.59 50.98
CA SER A 892 -4.65 12.86 51.47
C SER A 892 -3.72 13.63 50.52
N CYS A 893 -4.30 14.56 49.75
CA CYS A 893 -3.59 15.77 49.33
C CYS A 893 -4.53 16.98 49.43
N ARG A 894 -4.61 17.59 50.62
CA ARG A 894 -5.11 18.97 50.78
C ARG A 894 -3.92 19.93 50.67
N LEU A 895 -4.22 21.17 50.25
CA LEU A 895 -3.35 22.36 50.24
C LEU A 895 -2.45 22.60 49.00
N PHE A 896 -2.38 23.89 48.67
CA PHE A 896 -1.45 24.62 47.78
C PHE A 896 -1.69 24.68 46.25
N ASP A 897 -1.30 25.87 45.75
CA ASP A 897 -1.40 26.48 44.42
C ASP A 897 -2.80 26.52 43.76
N SER A 898 -3.34 27.73 43.58
CA SER A 898 -4.61 28.03 42.91
C SER A 898 -4.46 28.49 41.44
N SER A 899 -3.25 28.54 40.88
CA SER A 899 -2.97 29.14 39.57
C SER A 899 -2.98 28.20 38.37
N CYS A 900 -3.08 26.87 38.57
CA CYS A 900 -3.04 25.88 37.50
C CYS A 900 -4.37 25.11 37.37
N ALA A 901 -5.13 25.39 36.32
CA ALA A 901 -6.45 24.79 36.01
C ALA A 901 -6.36 23.44 35.24
N LEU A 902 -5.37 22.60 35.56
CA LEU A 902 -5.15 21.28 34.95
C LEU A 902 -4.94 20.23 36.06
N LYS A 903 -6.04 19.82 36.72
CA LYS A 903 -5.99 19.08 38.00
C LYS A 903 -6.83 17.80 38.05
N HIS A 904 -6.37 16.92 38.95
CA HIS A 904 -6.95 15.64 39.38
C HIS A 904 -7.03 14.51 38.33
N ALA A 905 -7.37 13.31 38.79
CA ALA A 905 -7.34 12.07 38.00
C ALA A 905 -8.77 11.72 37.57
N ILE A 906 -9.16 12.31 36.44
CA ILE A 906 -10.56 12.52 36.03
C ILE A 906 -11.19 11.19 35.55
N GLY A 907 -11.79 10.41 36.45
CA GLY A 907 -12.32 9.08 36.13
C GLY A 907 -13.58 8.65 36.91
N ILE A 908 -14.60 8.20 36.17
CA ILE A 908 -15.96 7.88 36.63
C ILE A 908 -15.98 6.75 37.66
N TYR A 909 -15.23 5.66 37.44
CA TYR A 909 -15.17 4.52 38.35
C TYR A 909 -13.72 4.28 38.83
N PRO A 910 -13.47 4.05 40.13
CA PRO A 910 -12.11 3.82 40.61
C PRO A 910 -11.56 2.44 40.25
N GLY A 911 -10.36 2.40 39.65
CA GLY A 911 -9.70 1.16 39.25
C GLY A 911 -9.49 0.14 40.38
N LYS A 912 -9.31 0.63 41.61
CA LYS A 912 -9.17 -0.20 42.84
C LYS A 912 -10.37 -1.12 43.12
N TYR A 913 -11.56 -0.79 42.63
CA TYR A 913 -12.79 -1.59 42.76
C TYR A 913 -13.17 -2.38 41.50
N THR A 914 -12.38 -2.32 40.43
CA THR A 914 -12.75 -2.94 39.14
C THR A 914 -12.54 -4.46 39.14
N TYR A 915 -11.55 -4.97 39.89
CA TYR A 915 -11.25 -6.41 40.00
C TYR A 915 -11.73 -6.97 41.35
N GLN A 916 -12.93 -6.55 41.77
CA GLN A 916 -13.59 -7.02 42.99
C GLN A 916 -14.98 -7.53 42.61
N ASP A 917 -15.15 -8.85 42.53
CA ASP A 917 -16.38 -9.46 42.02
C ASP A 917 -17.61 -9.26 42.95
N ASN A 918 -17.37 -8.81 44.19
CA ASN A 918 -18.35 -8.72 45.28
C ASN A 918 -18.75 -7.27 45.65
N VAL A 919 -18.57 -6.28 44.77
CA VAL A 919 -18.93 -4.88 45.06
C VAL A 919 -20.45 -4.70 45.05
N SER A 920 -21.01 -4.14 46.12
CA SER A 920 -22.45 -3.89 46.23
C SER A 920 -22.92 -2.72 45.37
N LEU A 921 -24.23 -2.63 45.09
CA LEU A 921 -24.81 -1.44 44.42
C LEU A 921 -24.63 -0.17 45.26
N GLU A 922 -24.69 -0.28 46.59
CA GLU A 922 -24.44 0.86 47.48
C GLU A 922 -22.97 1.32 47.41
N ASP A 923 -22.02 0.39 47.33
CA ASP A 923 -20.61 0.71 47.11
C ASP A 923 -20.37 1.31 45.72
N MET A 924 -20.97 0.77 44.66
CA MET A 924 -20.89 1.36 43.32
C MET A 924 -21.42 2.81 43.31
N ALA A 925 -22.56 3.08 43.99
CA ALA A 925 -23.10 4.42 44.14
C ALA A 925 -22.20 5.34 44.98
N ARG A 926 -21.55 4.81 46.03
CA ARG A 926 -20.64 5.51 46.95
C ARG A 926 -19.34 5.93 46.27
N VAL A 927 -18.87 5.17 45.27
CA VAL A 927 -17.58 5.37 44.58
C VAL A 927 -17.72 6.02 43.20
N CYS A 928 -18.95 6.22 42.72
CA CYS A 928 -19.25 6.95 41.49
C CYS A 928 -18.62 8.35 41.52
N MET A 929 -17.80 8.66 40.52
CA MET A 929 -17.02 9.90 40.34
C MET A 929 -16.00 10.21 41.47
N GLU A 930 -15.67 9.27 42.37
CA GLU A 930 -14.79 9.50 43.54
C GLU A 930 -13.42 10.10 43.18
N ASN A 931 -12.86 9.76 42.01
CA ASN A 931 -11.55 10.26 41.55
C ASN A 931 -11.62 11.66 40.91
N TYR A 932 -12.80 12.03 40.39
CA TYR A 932 -13.06 13.38 39.89
C TYR A 932 -13.29 14.34 41.06
N ASP A 933 -14.27 14.02 41.90
CA ASP A 933 -14.65 14.80 43.07
C ASP A 933 -15.09 13.86 44.21
N PRO A 934 -14.30 13.72 45.29
CA PRO A 934 -14.65 12.90 46.45
C PRO A 934 -15.95 13.32 47.16
N GLU A 935 -16.45 14.53 46.92
CA GLU A 935 -17.72 15.02 47.47
C GLU A 935 -18.90 14.87 46.49
N PHE A 936 -18.69 14.38 45.26
CA PHE A 936 -19.79 14.06 44.32
C PHE A 936 -20.86 13.16 44.94
N ARG A 937 -20.43 12.16 45.73
CA ARG A 937 -21.30 11.26 46.51
C ARG A 937 -22.27 11.97 47.46
N ASN A 938 -21.90 13.17 47.94
CA ASN A 938 -22.68 14.02 48.85
C ASN A 938 -23.46 15.12 48.10
N ILE A 939 -22.92 15.60 46.98
CA ILE A 939 -23.51 16.68 46.16
C ILE A 939 -24.63 16.15 45.25
N ALA A 940 -24.47 14.95 44.69
CA ALA A 940 -25.44 14.29 43.81
C ALA A 940 -26.44 13.42 44.58
N LYS A 941 -27.69 13.44 44.13
CA LYS A 941 -28.87 12.77 44.68
C LYS A 941 -29.57 11.96 43.59
N ALA A 942 -30.51 11.11 43.99
CA ALA A 942 -31.39 10.41 43.06
C ALA A 942 -32.24 11.42 42.27
N GLY A 943 -32.37 11.22 40.95
CA GLY A 943 -33.12 12.09 40.04
C GLY A 943 -32.38 13.34 39.54
N ASP A 944 -31.13 13.57 39.95
CA ASP A 944 -30.32 14.65 39.37
C ASP A 944 -29.84 14.29 37.94
N ILE A 945 -29.70 15.30 37.08
CA ILE A 945 -29.21 15.14 35.71
C ILE A 945 -27.73 15.55 35.69
N LEU A 946 -26.86 14.60 35.32
CA LEU A 946 -25.42 14.81 35.26
C LEU A 946 -25.05 15.48 33.94
N VAL A 947 -24.73 16.77 33.97
CA VAL A 947 -24.22 17.52 32.82
C VAL A 947 -22.70 17.60 32.88
N THR A 948 -22.02 17.20 31.81
CA THR A 948 -20.56 17.21 31.69
C THR A 948 -20.13 17.93 30.41
N ALA A 949 -18.84 18.25 30.29
CA ALA A 949 -18.32 18.86 29.07
C ALA A 949 -18.05 17.82 27.95
N TYR A 950 -16.98 17.98 27.16
CA TYR A 950 -16.74 17.18 25.96
C TYR A 950 -15.97 15.88 26.24
N ASN A 951 -16.19 14.87 25.38
CA ASN A 951 -15.57 13.53 25.42
C ASN A 951 -15.74 12.78 26.76
N PHE A 952 -16.99 12.73 27.27
CA PHE A 952 -17.32 12.00 28.50
C PHE A 952 -17.31 10.47 28.29
N GLY A 953 -16.72 9.73 29.22
CA GLY A 953 -16.62 8.27 29.17
C GLY A 953 -15.50 7.74 28.26
N CYS A 954 -14.46 8.53 28.03
CA CYS A 954 -13.32 8.11 27.20
C CYS A 954 -12.43 7.04 27.89
N GLY A 955 -11.54 6.40 27.13
CA GLY A 955 -10.46 5.57 27.66
C GLY A 955 -10.73 4.06 27.75
N SER A 956 -11.15 3.53 28.89
CA SER A 956 -11.28 2.07 29.12
C SER A 956 -12.70 1.57 28.78
N SER A 957 -12.83 0.33 28.31
CA SER A 957 -14.12 -0.24 27.88
C SER A 957 -15.04 -0.70 29.02
N ARG A 958 -14.88 -0.13 30.22
CA ARG A 958 -15.54 -0.58 31.45
C ARG A 958 -17.03 -0.22 31.47
N GLU A 959 -17.87 -1.21 31.71
CA GLU A 959 -19.30 -1.03 31.95
C GLU A 959 -19.58 -0.49 33.35
N GLN A 960 -18.65 -0.71 34.30
CA GLN A 960 -18.74 -0.26 35.70
C GLN A 960 -18.94 1.26 35.82
N ALA A 961 -18.46 2.04 34.84
CA ALA A 961 -18.69 3.48 34.76
C ALA A 961 -20.17 3.84 34.52
N ALA A 962 -20.88 3.08 33.70
CA ALA A 962 -22.32 3.29 33.48
C ALA A 962 -23.15 2.72 34.65
N THR A 963 -22.78 1.54 35.16
CA THR A 963 -23.52 0.94 36.29
C THR A 963 -23.36 1.72 37.59
N SER A 964 -22.23 2.41 37.84
CA SER A 964 -22.08 3.26 39.03
C SER A 964 -22.96 4.51 38.98
N ILE A 965 -23.18 5.09 37.80
CA ILE A 965 -24.09 6.24 37.60
C ILE A 965 -25.56 5.79 37.84
N LEU A 966 -25.95 4.63 37.30
CA LEU A 966 -27.25 4.01 37.55
C LEU A 966 -27.45 3.66 39.03
N ALA A 967 -26.44 3.10 39.69
CA ALA A 967 -26.48 2.79 41.12
C ALA A 967 -26.64 4.05 41.98
N LYS A 968 -26.07 5.18 41.53
CA LYS A 968 -26.25 6.52 42.13
C LYS A 968 -27.64 7.14 41.83
N GLN A 969 -28.50 6.45 41.06
CA GLN A 969 -29.86 6.84 40.70
C GLN A 969 -29.93 8.14 39.88
N ILE A 970 -28.93 8.37 39.03
CA ILE A 970 -28.91 9.43 38.00
C ILE A 970 -29.59 8.84 36.74
N PRO A 971 -30.77 9.33 36.31
CA PRO A 971 -31.51 8.73 35.20
C PRO A 971 -30.95 9.10 33.81
N LEU A 972 -30.25 10.24 33.72
CA LEU A 972 -29.81 10.84 32.46
C LEU A 972 -28.45 11.53 32.64
N VAL A 973 -27.55 11.27 31.70
CA VAL A 973 -26.30 12.03 31.50
C VAL A 973 -26.45 12.92 30.27
N VAL A 974 -25.95 14.15 30.33
CA VAL A 974 -25.88 15.07 29.20
C VAL A 974 -24.46 15.54 29.02
N ALA A 975 -23.94 15.50 27.80
CA ALA A 975 -22.55 15.87 27.51
C ALA A 975 -22.44 16.86 26.35
N GLY A 976 -21.26 17.48 26.22
CA GLY A 976 -20.86 18.15 24.98
C GLY A 976 -20.53 17.14 23.88
N SER A 977 -20.00 15.97 24.27
CA SER A 977 -19.91 14.75 23.45
C SER A 977 -19.56 13.53 24.31
N PHE A 978 -19.89 12.33 23.87
CA PHE A 978 -19.55 11.06 24.53
C PHE A 978 -18.50 10.24 23.76
N GLY A 979 -17.67 9.49 24.49
CA GLY A 979 -16.82 8.44 23.92
C GLY A 979 -17.64 7.19 23.61
N ASN A 980 -17.65 6.73 22.34
CA ASN A 980 -18.59 5.72 21.83
C ASN A 980 -18.69 4.43 22.67
N ILE A 981 -17.58 3.94 23.23
CA ILE A 981 -17.58 2.72 24.05
C ILE A 981 -18.42 2.91 25.33
N PHE A 982 -18.37 4.10 25.94
CA PHE A 982 -19.25 4.45 27.06
C PHE A 982 -20.70 4.62 26.62
N SER A 983 -20.97 5.24 25.46
CA SER A 983 -22.32 5.36 24.91
C SER A 983 -22.98 3.99 24.71
N ARG A 984 -22.26 3.04 24.10
CA ARG A 984 -22.69 1.65 23.92
C ARG A 984 -22.87 0.93 25.25
N ASN A 985 -21.91 1.07 26.18
CA ASN A 985 -22.02 0.46 27.50
C ASN A 985 -23.19 1.05 28.32
N SER A 986 -23.56 2.31 28.08
CA SER A 986 -24.72 2.97 28.69
C SER A 986 -26.02 2.36 28.17
N ILE A 987 -26.20 2.28 26.84
CA ILE A 987 -27.36 1.60 26.21
C ILE A 987 -27.48 0.15 26.69
N ASN A 988 -26.36 -0.59 26.72
CA ASN A 988 -26.33 -1.98 27.19
C ASN A 988 -26.82 -2.14 28.65
N ASN A 989 -26.67 -1.11 29.49
CA ASN A 989 -27.10 -1.11 30.90
C ASN A 989 -28.37 -0.28 31.16
N ALA A 990 -29.02 0.26 30.12
CA ALA A 990 -30.16 1.19 30.21
C ALA A 990 -29.87 2.54 30.91
N LEU A 991 -28.62 3.03 30.86
CA LEU A 991 -28.31 4.43 31.15
C LEU A 991 -28.53 5.29 29.90
N MET A 992 -29.29 6.38 30.04
CA MET A 992 -29.58 7.30 28.95
C MET A 992 -28.53 8.42 28.87
N GLY A 993 -28.14 8.76 27.64
CA GLY A 993 -27.19 9.83 27.33
C GLY A 993 -27.69 10.69 26.18
N VAL A 994 -27.62 12.02 26.30
CA VAL A 994 -28.02 12.97 25.26
C VAL A 994 -26.93 14.04 25.05
N GLU A 995 -26.58 14.36 23.82
CA GLU A 995 -25.57 15.39 23.52
C GLU A 995 -26.24 16.76 23.33
N VAL A 996 -25.83 17.75 24.14
CA VAL A 996 -26.37 19.12 24.11
C VAL A 996 -25.23 20.15 24.23
N PRO A 997 -24.40 20.33 23.17
CA PRO A 997 -23.23 21.22 23.22
C PRO A 997 -23.54 22.68 23.63
N ARG A 998 -24.71 23.19 23.20
CA ARG A 998 -25.20 24.53 23.54
C ARG A 998 -25.40 24.71 25.05
N LEU A 999 -25.85 23.69 25.77
CA LEU A 999 -26.02 23.73 27.22
C LEU A 999 -24.66 23.83 27.92
N VAL A 1000 -23.68 23.06 27.48
CA VAL A 1000 -22.31 23.11 28.02
C VAL A 1000 -21.67 24.48 27.79
N GLN A 1001 -21.81 25.04 26.59
CA GLN A 1001 -21.33 26.39 26.27
C GLN A 1001 -22.01 27.44 27.17
N ARG A 1002 -23.34 27.41 27.26
CA ARG A 1002 -24.14 28.33 28.09
C ARG A 1002 -23.75 28.26 29.57
N LEU A 1003 -23.59 27.05 30.13
CA LEU A 1003 -23.14 26.86 31.53
C LEU A 1003 -21.71 27.38 31.75
N ARG A 1004 -20.78 27.12 30.81
CA ARG A 1004 -19.41 27.64 30.85
C ARG A 1004 -19.37 29.18 30.82
N GLU A 1005 -20.24 29.81 30.03
CA GLU A 1005 -20.40 31.27 30.01
C GLU A 1005 -20.94 31.81 31.35
N THR A 1006 -22.04 31.23 31.86
CA THR A 1006 -22.68 31.67 33.12
C THR A 1006 -21.74 31.60 34.33
N TYR A 1007 -20.87 30.59 34.41
CA TYR A 1007 -19.98 30.38 35.57
C TYR A 1007 -18.51 30.76 35.34
N LYS A 1008 -18.19 31.40 34.21
CA LYS A 1008 -16.82 31.75 33.77
C LYS A 1008 -16.02 32.54 34.83
N ASP A 1009 -16.66 33.57 35.38
CA ASP A 1009 -16.05 34.57 36.25
C ASP A 1009 -16.27 34.27 37.76
N ASP A 1010 -16.87 33.11 38.07
CA ASP A 1010 -17.14 32.67 39.44
C ASP A 1010 -15.84 32.26 40.15
N THR A 1011 -15.68 32.64 41.42
CA THR A 1011 -14.38 32.62 42.12
C THR A 1011 -14.06 31.30 42.82
N GLU A 1012 -15.07 30.55 43.29
CA GLU A 1012 -14.83 29.32 44.07
C GLU A 1012 -14.51 28.09 43.20
N LYS A 1013 -14.92 28.11 41.92
CA LYS A 1013 -14.71 27.05 40.90
C LYS A 1013 -14.77 25.61 41.45
N PRO A 1014 -15.90 25.19 42.07
CA PRO A 1014 -16.10 23.82 42.52
C PRO A 1014 -16.08 22.84 41.33
N LEU A 1015 -15.64 21.60 41.60
CA LEU A 1015 -15.58 20.53 40.60
C LEU A 1015 -16.99 20.07 40.21
N THR A 1016 -17.77 19.61 41.20
CA THR A 1016 -19.21 19.32 41.02
C THR A 1016 -20.06 20.52 41.45
N ARG A 1017 -20.87 21.08 40.54
CA ARG A 1017 -21.74 22.23 40.80
C ARG A 1017 -23.22 21.85 40.68
N ARG A 1018 -23.99 21.98 41.77
CA ARG A 1018 -25.46 22.13 41.66
C ARG A 1018 -25.77 23.51 41.12
N THR A 1019 -26.48 23.60 40.00
CA THR A 1019 -26.72 24.86 39.29
C THR A 1019 -28.01 25.57 39.75
N GLY A 1020 -28.97 24.83 40.30
CA GLY A 1020 -30.36 25.28 40.45
C GLY A 1020 -31.13 25.40 39.13
N TRP A 1021 -30.54 24.97 38.00
CA TRP A 1021 -31.22 24.89 36.70
C TRP A 1021 -31.92 23.54 36.58
N LYS A 1022 -32.98 23.48 35.78
CA LYS A 1022 -33.67 22.23 35.44
C LYS A 1022 -33.47 21.87 33.98
N LEU A 1023 -33.42 20.57 33.70
CA LEU A 1023 -33.59 20.01 32.36
C LEU A 1023 -34.83 19.12 32.36
N LEU A 1024 -35.71 19.33 31.38
CA LEU A 1024 -36.79 18.43 31.01
C LEU A 1024 -36.49 17.91 29.60
N TRP A 1025 -36.39 16.58 29.44
CA TRP A 1025 -36.37 15.96 28.12
C TRP A 1025 -37.76 15.40 27.81
N ASP A 1026 -38.40 15.93 26.77
CA ASP A 1026 -39.60 15.36 26.16
C ASP A 1026 -39.19 14.41 25.04
N VAL A 1027 -39.44 13.11 25.24
CA VAL A 1027 -39.04 12.05 24.31
C VAL A 1027 -40.01 11.98 23.13
N ARG A 1028 -41.31 12.19 23.36
CA ARG A 1028 -42.35 12.21 22.31
C ARG A 1028 -42.15 13.32 21.29
N ARG A 1029 -41.52 14.43 21.68
CA ARG A 1029 -41.20 15.57 20.81
C ARG A 1029 -39.73 15.63 20.40
N SER A 1030 -38.88 14.76 20.97
CA SER A 1030 -37.42 14.81 20.85
C SER A 1030 -36.86 16.22 21.12
N LYS A 1031 -37.32 16.87 22.19
CA LYS A 1031 -36.89 18.22 22.62
C LYS A 1031 -36.39 18.21 24.05
N VAL A 1032 -35.28 18.90 24.31
CA VAL A 1032 -34.89 19.29 25.68
C VAL A 1032 -35.31 20.73 25.94
N VAL A 1033 -35.87 20.96 27.13
CA VAL A 1033 -36.22 22.28 27.66
C VAL A 1033 -35.34 22.54 28.87
N ILE A 1034 -34.59 23.64 28.83
CA ILE A 1034 -33.72 24.09 29.92
C ILE A 1034 -34.43 25.25 30.61
N THR A 1035 -34.53 25.20 31.94
CA THR A 1035 -34.98 26.33 32.76
C THR A 1035 -33.81 26.81 33.61
N GLU A 1036 -33.37 28.04 33.37
CA GLU A 1036 -32.26 28.67 34.08
C GLU A 1036 -32.72 29.18 35.47
N LYS A 1037 -31.76 29.49 36.34
CA LYS A 1037 -32.01 29.85 37.75
C LYS A 1037 -32.88 31.10 37.95
N ASP A 1038 -32.96 31.97 36.95
CA ASP A 1038 -33.80 33.18 36.96
C ASP A 1038 -35.25 32.92 36.52
N GLY A 1039 -35.57 31.69 36.10
CA GLY A 1039 -36.87 31.30 35.57
C GLY A 1039 -37.04 31.52 34.06
N SER A 1040 -36.00 32.00 33.36
CA SER A 1040 -35.98 31.97 31.90
C SER A 1040 -35.86 30.53 31.40
N SER A 1041 -36.44 30.23 30.24
CA SER A 1041 -36.38 28.89 29.66
C SER A 1041 -36.17 28.92 28.14
N TRP A 1042 -35.45 27.93 27.63
CA TRP A 1042 -35.22 27.75 26.19
C TRP A 1042 -35.27 26.28 25.79
N GLU A 1043 -35.74 26.01 24.57
CA GLU A 1043 -35.78 24.66 24.00
C GLU A 1043 -34.67 24.42 22.96
N GLN A 1044 -34.38 23.14 22.75
CA GLN A 1044 -33.53 22.62 21.68
C GLN A 1044 -34.04 21.24 21.24
N LYS A 1045 -34.19 21.04 19.93
CA LYS A 1045 -34.42 19.70 19.36
C LYS A 1045 -33.16 18.84 19.50
N VAL A 1046 -33.33 17.58 19.86
CA VAL A 1046 -32.28 16.55 19.98
C VAL A 1046 -32.58 15.38 19.05
N GLY A 1047 -31.64 14.43 18.92
CA GLY A 1047 -31.84 13.24 18.11
C GLY A 1047 -32.89 12.28 18.71
N GLU A 1048 -33.64 11.60 17.85
CA GLU A 1048 -34.61 10.59 18.26
C GLU A 1048 -33.90 9.28 18.65
N LEU A 1049 -34.46 8.52 19.61
CA LEU A 1049 -33.99 7.17 19.92
C LEU A 1049 -34.72 6.13 19.04
N PRO A 1050 -34.00 5.34 18.22
CA PRO A 1050 -34.62 4.36 17.35
C PRO A 1050 -35.28 3.21 18.16
N PRO A 1051 -36.36 2.58 17.66
CA PRO A 1051 -37.19 1.68 18.45
C PRO A 1051 -36.43 0.49 19.09
N ASN A 1052 -35.41 -0.05 18.43
CA ASN A 1052 -34.58 -1.13 18.98
C ASN A 1052 -33.79 -0.68 20.24
N VAL A 1053 -33.32 0.56 20.28
CA VAL A 1053 -32.64 1.13 21.45
C VAL A 1053 -33.66 1.42 22.56
N GLN A 1054 -34.85 1.92 22.22
CA GLN A 1054 -35.93 2.06 23.19
C GLN A 1054 -36.31 0.70 23.81
N GLU A 1055 -36.41 -0.36 23.02
CA GLU A 1055 -36.78 -1.70 23.51
C GLU A 1055 -35.73 -2.27 24.49
N ILE A 1056 -34.44 -2.14 24.17
CA ILE A 1056 -33.32 -2.55 25.04
C ILE A 1056 -33.36 -1.80 26.39
N ILE A 1057 -33.59 -0.48 26.34
CA ILE A 1057 -33.66 0.36 27.54
C ILE A 1057 -34.93 0.05 28.35
N ALA A 1058 -36.08 -0.17 27.70
CA ALA A 1058 -37.35 -0.52 28.34
C ALA A 1058 -37.33 -1.90 29.04
N LYS A 1059 -36.52 -2.86 28.54
CA LYS A 1059 -36.23 -4.11 29.28
C LYS A 1059 -35.22 -3.94 30.41
N GLY A 1060 -34.62 -2.76 30.57
CA GLY A 1060 -33.63 -2.45 31.60
C GLY A 1060 -32.23 -2.98 31.30
N GLY A 1061 -31.85 -3.05 30.01
CA GLY A 1061 -30.51 -3.40 29.54
C GLY A 1061 -30.50 -4.59 28.57
N LEU A 1062 -29.44 -4.68 27.76
CA LEU A 1062 -29.28 -5.67 26.69
C LEU A 1062 -29.33 -7.11 27.23
N GLU A 1063 -28.75 -7.36 28.41
CA GLU A 1063 -28.78 -8.69 29.04
C GLU A 1063 -30.21 -9.15 29.35
N LYS A 1064 -31.06 -8.24 29.87
CA LYS A 1064 -32.47 -8.52 30.18
C LYS A 1064 -33.30 -8.63 28.91
N TRP A 1065 -33.00 -7.82 27.89
CA TRP A 1065 -33.61 -7.93 26.57
C TRP A 1065 -33.32 -9.31 25.96
N VAL A 1066 -32.05 -9.72 25.86
CA VAL A 1066 -31.64 -11.05 25.37
C VAL A 1066 -32.29 -12.17 26.18
N LYS A 1067 -32.31 -12.09 27.51
CA LYS A 1067 -33.03 -13.05 28.36
C LYS A 1067 -34.52 -13.14 28.00
N SER A 1068 -35.20 -12.01 27.73
CA SER A 1068 -36.60 -12.02 27.29
C SER A 1068 -36.79 -12.63 25.90
N GLN A 1069 -35.86 -12.40 24.96
CA GLN A 1069 -35.89 -12.99 23.61
C GLN A 1069 -35.54 -14.49 23.59
N ILE A 1070 -34.84 -15.01 24.61
CA ILE A 1070 -34.57 -16.45 24.81
C ILE A 1070 -35.72 -17.16 25.55
N THR A 1071 -36.59 -16.40 26.24
CA THR A 1071 -37.72 -16.94 27.03
C THR A 1071 -39.07 -16.82 26.30
N ALA A 1072 -39.08 -16.18 25.11
CA ALA A 1072 -40.24 -16.01 24.23
C ALA A 1072 -40.27 -17.08 23.11
#